data_AF-A0A536HM66-F1
#
_entry.id   AF-A0A536HM66-F1
#
_cell.length_a   1.000
_cell.length_b   1.000
_cell.length_c   1.000
_cell.angle_alpha   90.00
_cell.angle_beta   90.00
_cell.angle_gamma   90.00
#
_symmetry.space_group_name_H-M   'P 1'
#
loop_
_entity.id
_entity.type
_entity.pdbx_description
1 polymer ?
#
loop_
_entity_poly.entity_id
_entity_poly.type
_entity_poly.pdbx_seq_one_letter_code
_entity_poly.pdbx_strand_id
1 'polypeptide(L)'
;MRKWLNWRLLVTGGAAVVSAAVMAAAPATAAPAGAAFTTDNPGFGETSYTDQACLNGPAHTSPEVNCNIYPDKRHVWINGGPSNGQNHLTDGSYFFAVLVPGGQPDPNDTGVKNLSSPQDVYTNRTFVVAGGHASSYAGNHLKDPARGGLLGLLIQLMPYNPTTNPGGVYILAVCSLASGYPVNPSDCKYDAFKVQEASGVPPAADLVVTKDATPGFTRTFAWGISKSADKTEIDVPKGSSATFTYTVAVTHDAWVDSGWEVSGSITVFNPNSAEFAGVEVTDVVDNGGTCSVSSGSDATIPANSAADFSYVCTFGSAPTNGINTATASWNQSTYNTPDGSATFAIPFLFGAPTTLVDDCITVTDGNAMTTGNPGGLLGMACSSDPGSTSFSYSKTFTGDPAGTCTAHDNTAIFHSMDVNSATQGSTSVVTVHVCVGANLTVTKTAIPSFTRTYKWSIGKSANPTQTNIAAGGSATFNYSIVASETGLVDSAWQVDGIITVSNPNNWEAITANVTDAIDNGGNCTVVGGTSVSVPASSSVPLNYTCTYAAAPISASGTNTASTGWTAATAFTTASSAIGTQPFTFNEGTAGNPTRVNQMVNVTDTFSGELPHSLGGVGPAVDTGTYVSQTFPDSRTLSGVAGTCTDYPNVATIVETNQTSNATVEVCVGVDLTVSKTASRTISKNVDKTLLNAGGTATYTVTATQTGFTDSAWKVSGAITVTNPNDWEAITTTVTDTIDHSGTCVVTGGVGATVPKSGSVALAYSCSFSANPLSGTNTGTASWDSGTFFTPHGLASGTASYLFGDPTNRVNRTITVTDAIQGTTTTLGTLTATDLAPFTIHPYSYTRHFNPPSSGCVTITNTGKIVETNATATATVRVCNTGALTIGFWQNKNGQAIIKGGSPAVGVCNSTTWLRQFAPFQDLAATSTCAQVAAYYTNIFNVANAGGTSMNPMLKAQMLATALNIYFSNPALGGNQIGATAPIGGVVIDLSKIYGGEDVSAAFGGATSLTVTQMLSYAASQSNAGGSTWYGNVKATQGLAKDAFDSINNQTAVSP
;
A
#
# COMPACT_ATOMS: atom_id res chain seq x y z
N MET A 1 -46.57 34.97 11.16
CA MET A 1 -47.72 34.21 10.61
C MET A 1 -49.03 34.88 11.01
N ARG A 2 -50.15 34.64 10.31
CA ARG A 2 -51.44 35.36 10.47
C ARG A 2 -52.36 34.76 11.55
N LYS A 3 -53.03 35.62 12.34
CA LYS A 3 -54.44 35.59 12.85
C LYS A 3 -54.51 36.42 14.17
N TRP A 4 -55.16 37.59 14.20
CA TRP A 4 -56.62 37.85 14.36
C TRP A 4 -57.12 37.68 15.82
N LEU A 5 -57.41 38.79 16.54
CA LEU A 5 -58.78 39.33 16.69
C LEU A 5 -58.78 40.76 17.28
N ASN A 6 -59.86 41.52 17.05
CA ASN A 6 -60.06 42.92 17.49
C ASN A 6 -60.85 43.02 18.81
N TRP A 7 -60.66 44.10 19.57
CA TRP A 7 -61.74 45.10 19.78
C TRP A 7 -61.17 46.47 20.21
N ARG A 8 -61.71 47.56 19.64
CA ARG A 8 -61.54 48.95 20.13
C ARG A 8 -62.88 49.44 20.67
N LEU A 9 -62.91 50.10 21.83
CA LEU A 9 -64.01 51.01 22.16
C LEU A 9 -63.44 52.31 22.75
N LEU A 10 -63.86 53.45 22.22
CA LEU A 10 -63.69 54.75 22.87
C LEU A 10 -64.82 54.94 23.89
N VAL A 11 -64.52 55.55 25.04
CA VAL A 11 -65.43 56.50 25.71
C VAL A 11 -64.61 57.65 26.29
N THR A 12 -65.00 58.88 25.96
CA THR A 12 -64.54 60.12 26.58
C THR A 12 -65.48 60.54 27.70
N GLY A 13 -64.96 61.13 28.78
CA GLY A 13 -65.70 62.11 29.59
C GLY A 13 -65.61 61.94 31.10
N GLY A 14 -65.83 63.05 31.82
CA GLY A 14 -66.16 63.04 33.25
C GLY A 14 -65.08 63.55 34.20
N ALA A 15 -64.82 64.86 34.20
CA ALA A 15 -64.28 65.50 35.39
C ALA A 15 -65.38 65.52 36.47
N ALA A 16 -65.24 64.71 37.52
CA ALA A 16 -66.14 64.69 38.66
C ALA A 16 -65.39 65.20 39.90
N VAL A 17 -65.72 66.41 40.34
CA VAL A 17 -65.29 66.94 41.64
C VAL A 17 -66.07 66.17 42.70
N VAL A 18 -65.46 65.14 43.28
CA VAL A 18 -66.01 64.47 44.46
C VAL A 18 -65.59 65.29 45.67
N SER A 19 -66.49 66.19 46.10
CA SER A 19 -66.40 66.79 47.43
C SER A 19 -66.55 65.68 48.47
N ALA A 20 -65.42 65.19 48.99
CA ALA A 20 -65.42 64.26 50.11
C ALA A 20 -66.04 64.97 51.31
N ALA A 21 -67.29 64.62 51.64
CA ALA A 21 -67.89 65.03 52.89
C ALA A 21 -67.11 64.38 54.03
N VAL A 22 -66.26 65.18 54.67
CA VAL A 22 -65.61 64.80 55.92
C VAL A 22 -66.73 64.62 56.95
N MET A 23 -67.19 63.38 57.10
CA MET A 23 -67.83 62.97 58.34
C MET A 23 -66.74 63.00 59.39
N ALA A 24 -66.56 64.18 60.01
CA ALA A 24 -65.88 64.27 61.27
C ALA A 24 -66.65 63.36 62.23
N ALA A 25 -66.10 62.19 62.52
CA ALA A 25 -66.50 61.44 63.70
C ALA A 25 -66.30 62.41 64.86
N ALA A 26 -67.40 62.85 65.48
CA ALA A 26 -67.32 63.74 66.61
C ALA A 26 -66.39 63.08 67.64
N PRO A 27 -65.37 63.79 68.16
CA PRO A 27 -64.50 63.20 69.17
C PRO A 27 -65.39 62.72 70.32
N ALA A 28 -65.17 61.48 70.77
CA ALA A 28 -65.79 60.99 71.99
C ALA A 28 -65.49 62.02 73.08
N THR A 29 -66.54 62.65 73.60
CA THR A 29 -66.43 63.89 74.37
C THR A 29 -65.64 63.63 75.64
N ALA A 30 -64.42 64.17 75.71
CA ALA A 30 -63.58 64.06 76.89
C ALA A 30 -64.28 64.67 78.11
N ALA A 31 -64.00 64.11 79.29
CA ALA A 31 -64.35 64.75 80.56
C ALA A 31 -63.78 66.19 80.58
N PRO A 32 -64.45 67.15 81.22
CA PRO A 32 -64.02 68.55 81.17
C PRO A 32 -62.61 68.70 81.73
N ALA A 33 -61.75 69.43 81.02
CA ALA A 33 -60.41 69.77 81.52
C ALA A 33 -60.45 71.11 82.26
N GLY A 34 -59.52 71.30 83.20
CA GLY A 34 -59.44 72.47 84.09
C GLY A 34 -60.20 72.33 85.41
N ALA A 35 -60.06 73.33 86.28
CA ALA A 35 -60.64 73.36 87.61
C ALA A 35 -61.96 74.15 87.66
N ALA A 36 -62.89 73.67 88.48
CA ALA A 36 -63.98 74.49 89.00
C ALA A 36 -63.55 75.06 90.37
N PHE A 37 -64.05 76.24 90.71
CA PHE A 37 -63.79 76.88 92.01
C PHE A 37 -64.86 77.94 92.31
N THR A 38 -65.02 78.34 93.57
CA THR A 38 -65.84 79.49 93.94
C THR A 38 -65.05 80.81 93.99
N THR A 39 -65.72 81.91 93.65
CA THR A 39 -65.20 83.29 93.67
C THR A 39 -66.20 84.23 94.34
N ASP A 40 -65.90 85.51 94.48
CA ASP A 40 -66.79 86.52 95.08
C ASP A 40 -67.09 87.68 94.12
N ASN A 41 -67.79 88.72 94.59
CA ASN A 41 -68.04 89.93 93.79
C ASN A 41 -67.98 91.21 94.64
N PRO A 42 -66.76 91.71 94.94
CA PRO A 42 -66.56 92.85 95.82
C PRO A 42 -67.31 94.10 95.35
N GLY A 43 -68.21 94.58 96.23
CA GLY A 43 -68.99 95.79 96.03
C GLY A 43 -70.21 95.66 95.12
N PHE A 44 -70.66 94.44 94.77
CA PHE A 44 -71.96 94.24 94.12
C PHE A 44 -73.09 94.84 94.97
N GLY A 45 -73.84 95.77 94.38
CA GLY A 45 -74.61 96.75 95.15
C GLY A 45 -76.08 96.40 95.36
N GLU A 46 -76.38 95.53 96.33
CA GLU A 46 -77.71 95.55 96.97
C GLU A 46 -77.70 96.46 98.20
N THR A 47 -78.75 97.25 98.38
CA THR A 47 -78.79 98.43 99.28
C THR A 47 -78.88 98.12 100.78
N SER A 48 -78.24 97.05 101.26
CA SER A 48 -78.26 96.65 102.68
C SER A 48 -76.98 95.96 103.19
N TYR A 49 -76.01 95.63 102.33
CA TYR A 49 -74.77 94.95 102.72
C TYR A 49 -73.58 95.52 101.93
N THR A 50 -72.59 96.08 102.63
CA THR A 50 -71.54 96.91 102.02
C THR A 50 -70.16 96.27 101.95
N ASP A 51 -70.04 94.97 102.20
CA ASP A 51 -68.77 94.24 102.09
C ASP A 51 -69.01 92.79 101.65
N GLN A 52 -68.82 92.51 100.35
CA GLN A 52 -68.99 91.19 99.74
C GLN A 52 -67.65 90.45 99.53
N ALA A 53 -66.71 90.63 100.46
CA ALA A 53 -65.41 89.95 100.41
C ALA A 53 -65.47 88.49 100.90
N CYS A 54 -64.65 87.63 100.30
CA CYS A 54 -64.29 86.34 100.85
C CYS A 54 -63.28 86.48 102.01
N LEU A 55 -63.29 85.53 102.95
CA LEU A 55 -62.62 85.63 104.26
C LEU A 55 -61.24 84.97 104.31
N ASN A 56 -60.86 84.25 103.25
CA ASN A 56 -59.59 83.53 103.14
C ASN A 56 -58.69 84.02 101.97
N GLY A 57 -59.11 85.05 101.24
CA GLY A 57 -58.26 85.81 100.32
C GLY A 57 -57.52 86.98 101.02
N PRO A 58 -56.46 87.54 100.42
CA PRO A 58 -55.94 88.86 100.79
C PRO A 58 -57.01 89.95 100.61
N ALA A 59 -56.80 91.17 101.12
CA ALA A 59 -57.79 92.24 100.94
C ALA A 59 -57.83 92.74 99.48
N HIS A 60 -58.89 92.41 98.75
CA HIS A 60 -59.08 92.68 97.32
C HIS A 60 -60.29 93.57 97.02
N THR A 61 -60.33 94.14 95.81
CA THR A 61 -61.46 94.97 95.31
C THR A 61 -62.01 94.48 93.96
N SER A 62 -61.54 93.32 93.51
CA SER A 62 -61.94 92.61 92.29
C SER A 62 -62.05 91.11 92.61
N PRO A 63 -62.95 90.34 91.98
CA PRO A 63 -63.13 88.91 92.26
C PRO A 63 -61.81 88.14 92.33
N GLU A 64 -61.63 87.35 93.39
CA GLU A 64 -60.38 86.59 93.61
C GLU A 64 -60.56 85.07 93.45
N VAL A 65 -59.44 84.38 93.23
CA VAL A 65 -59.33 82.92 93.05
C VAL A 65 -59.04 82.27 94.41
N ASN A 66 -59.58 81.07 94.65
CA ASN A 66 -59.52 80.36 95.95
C ASN A 66 -60.23 81.09 97.12
N CYS A 67 -61.23 81.92 96.79
CA CYS A 67 -62.24 82.35 97.74
C CYS A 67 -63.11 81.15 98.12
N ASN A 68 -62.72 80.46 99.18
CA ASN A 68 -63.36 79.23 99.65
C ASN A 68 -64.02 79.42 101.02
N ILE A 69 -63.98 80.62 101.61
CA ILE A 69 -64.72 80.96 102.85
C ILE A 69 -65.45 82.29 102.71
N TYR A 70 -66.73 82.29 103.10
CA TYR A 70 -67.64 83.42 102.94
C TYR A 70 -68.40 83.72 104.23
N PRO A 71 -68.74 84.98 104.53
CA PRO A 71 -69.54 85.33 105.71
C PRO A 71 -71.04 85.05 105.52
N ASP A 72 -71.50 84.94 104.28
CA ASP A 72 -72.91 84.70 103.93
C ASP A 72 -73.01 84.04 102.54
N LYS A 73 -74.05 83.22 102.33
CA LYS A 73 -74.30 82.51 101.06
C LYS A 73 -74.42 83.43 99.83
N ARG A 74 -74.85 84.68 100.03
CA ARG A 74 -74.95 85.72 98.99
C ARG A 74 -73.61 86.08 98.37
N HIS A 75 -72.50 85.82 99.06
CA HIS A 75 -71.16 86.20 98.59
C HIS A 75 -70.51 85.10 97.75
N VAL A 76 -71.16 83.94 97.54
CA VAL A 76 -70.61 82.83 96.76
C VAL A 76 -71.03 82.94 95.29
N TRP A 77 -70.04 83.14 94.41
CA TRP A 77 -70.20 83.28 92.97
C TRP A 77 -69.29 82.28 92.21
N ILE A 78 -69.52 82.13 90.91
CA ILE A 78 -68.66 81.39 89.98
C ILE A 78 -68.48 82.19 88.67
N ASN A 79 -67.39 81.93 87.96
CA ASN A 79 -67.05 82.59 86.69
C ASN A 79 -66.46 81.65 85.61
N GLY A 80 -66.33 80.34 85.90
CA GLY A 80 -65.91 79.30 84.95
C GLY A 80 -64.39 79.07 84.79
N GLY A 81 -63.51 79.84 85.44
CA GLY A 81 -62.07 79.62 85.33
C GLY A 81 -61.21 80.77 85.91
N PRO A 82 -60.04 80.49 86.52
CA PRO A 82 -59.05 81.53 86.84
C PRO A 82 -58.37 82.00 85.54
N SER A 83 -58.39 83.30 85.21
CA SER A 83 -57.95 83.81 83.88
C SER A 83 -56.47 83.65 83.54
N ASN A 84 -55.62 83.30 84.50
CA ASN A 84 -54.16 83.44 84.36
C ASN A 84 -53.39 82.13 84.66
N GLY A 85 -54.06 80.97 84.56
CA GLY A 85 -53.45 79.65 84.73
C GLY A 85 -54.01 78.63 83.74
N GLN A 86 -53.29 77.53 83.53
CA GLN A 86 -53.62 76.46 82.56
C GLN A 86 -54.84 75.60 82.94
N ASN A 87 -55.56 75.97 84.01
CA ASN A 87 -56.59 75.15 84.67
C ASN A 87 -57.98 75.80 84.65
N HIS A 88 -58.38 76.45 83.55
CA HIS A 88 -59.76 76.93 83.34
C HIS A 88 -60.64 75.85 82.70
N LEU A 89 -61.96 75.90 82.88
CA LEU A 89 -62.87 74.95 82.23
C LEU A 89 -62.74 75.05 80.69
N THR A 90 -62.88 73.91 80.02
CA THR A 90 -62.95 73.83 78.55
C THR A 90 -64.22 74.46 77.99
N ASP A 91 -64.17 74.99 76.77
CA ASP A 91 -65.33 75.52 76.06
C ASP A 91 -66.46 74.49 75.95
N GLY A 92 -67.68 74.89 76.33
CA GLY A 92 -68.82 73.96 76.42
C GLY A 92 -69.99 74.49 77.23
N SER A 93 -71.07 73.71 77.30
CA SER A 93 -72.20 74.01 78.19
C SER A 93 -72.08 73.20 79.47
N TYR A 94 -72.33 73.86 80.60
CA TYR A 94 -72.21 73.30 81.94
C TYR A 94 -73.43 73.64 82.77
N PHE A 95 -73.68 72.90 83.84
CA PHE A 95 -74.50 73.41 84.95
C PHE A 95 -73.75 73.25 86.27
N PHE A 96 -74.08 74.11 87.24
CA PHE A 96 -73.57 73.98 88.60
C PHE A 96 -74.61 73.37 89.55
N ALA A 97 -74.13 72.73 90.61
CA ALA A 97 -74.92 72.31 91.75
C ALA A 97 -74.11 72.49 93.05
N VAL A 98 -74.77 72.93 94.12
CA VAL A 98 -74.19 72.99 95.46
C VAL A 98 -74.60 71.74 96.21
N LEU A 99 -73.65 70.99 96.78
CA LEU A 99 -73.88 69.67 97.37
C LEU A 99 -73.40 69.61 98.84
N VAL A 100 -73.93 68.66 99.61
CA VAL A 100 -73.39 68.28 100.92
C VAL A 100 -72.05 67.55 100.75
N PRO A 101 -71.00 67.86 101.52
CA PRO A 101 -69.71 67.15 101.49
C PRO A 101 -69.78 65.63 101.71
N GLY A 102 -68.69 64.96 101.32
CA GLY A 102 -68.42 63.54 101.54
C GLY A 102 -68.74 62.66 100.33
N GLY A 103 -67.69 62.18 99.65
CA GLY A 103 -67.77 61.43 98.39
C GLY A 103 -68.09 62.32 97.18
N GLN A 104 -68.49 61.69 96.07
CA GLN A 104 -68.92 62.33 94.84
C GLN A 104 -70.46 62.19 94.72
N PRO A 105 -71.26 63.14 95.22
CA PRO A 105 -72.70 62.99 95.25
C PRO A 105 -73.33 63.25 93.88
N ASP A 106 -74.50 62.66 93.64
CA ASP A 106 -75.31 62.91 92.45
C ASP A 106 -75.65 64.41 92.34
N PRO A 107 -75.13 65.13 91.32
CA PRO A 107 -75.33 66.56 91.14
C PRO A 107 -76.64 66.88 90.40
N ASN A 108 -77.35 65.87 89.89
CA ASN A 108 -78.61 66.06 89.20
C ASN A 108 -79.72 66.51 90.17
N ASP A 109 -80.77 67.12 89.64
CA ASP A 109 -81.95 67.48 90.44
C ASP A 109 -82.57 66.24 91.07
N THR A 110 -83.16 66.40 92.26
CA THR A 110 -83.62 65.31 93.15
C THR A 110 -82.52 64.43 93.77
N GLY A 111 -81.24 64.65 93.44
CA GLY A 111 -80.11 63.99 94.10
C GLY A 111 -80.09 64.24 95.62
N VAL A 112 -79.94 63.18 96.43
CA VAL A 112 -80.18 63.21 97.89
C VAL A 112 -79.29 64.20 98.66
N LYS A 113 -78.09 64.50 98.15
CA LYS A 113 -77.15 65.48 98.71
C LYS A 113 -77.11 66.81 97.95
N ASN A 114 -77.94 66.99 96.92
CA ASN A 114 -77.98 68.23 96.14
C ASN A 114 -78.75 69.30 96.92
N LEU A 115 -78.05 70.36 97.35
CA LEU A 115 -78.60 71.49 98.10
C LEU A 115 -79.16 72.57 97.17
N SER A 116 -78.86 72.54 95.87
CA SER A 116 -79.49 73.42 94.88
C SER A 116 -80.87 72.94 94.44
N SER A 117 -81.27 71.70 94.77
CA SER A 117 -82.57 71.11 94.44
C SER A 117 -83.32 70.75 95.72
N PRO A 118 -84.62 71.07 95.88
CA PRO A 118 -85.56 71.60 94.89
C PRO A 118 -85.63 73.14 94.83
N GLN A 119 -84.62 73.86 95.33
CA GLN A 119 -84.60 75.35 95.36
C GLN A 119 -84.59 75.93 93.95
N ASP A 120 -83.90 75.26 93.03
CA ASP A 120 -83.84 75.56 91.62
C ASP A 120 -83.74 74.27 90.79
N VAL A 121 -83.95 74.39 89.48
CA VAL A 121 -83.80 73.30 88.49
C VAL A 121 -82.52 73.48 87.69
N TYR A 122 -81.89 72.38 87.25
CA TYR A 122 -80.58 72.40 86.59
C TYR A 122 -80.53 73.34 85.37
N THR A 123 -81.63 73.50 84.63
CA THR A 123 -81.73 74.41 83.47
C THR A 123 -81.53 75.88 83.84
N ASN A 124 -81.93 76.28 85.05
CA ASN A 124 -81.68 77.61 85.58
C ASN A 124 -80.26 77.74 86.16
N ARG A 125 -79.54 76.63 86.39
CA ARG A 125 -78.12 76.61 86.79
C ARG A 125 -77.17 76.36 85.60
N THR A 126 -77.70 76.33 84.37
CA THR A 126 -76.95 76.09 83.13
C THR A 126 -76.30 77.35 82.58
N PHE A 127 -75.00 77.30 82.30
CA PHE A 127 -74.19 78.34 81.68
C PHE A 127 -73.33 77.78 80.53
N VAL A 128 -72.68 78.66 79.79
CA VAL A 128 -71.72 78.31 78.73
C VAL A 128 -70.37 78.90 79.09
N VAL A 129 -69.32 78.09 78.93
CA VAL A 129 -67.92 78.51 78.99
C VAL A 129 -67.41 78.72 77.57
N ALA A 130 -66.70 79.82 77.31
CA ALA A 130 -65.93 80.03 76.09
C ALA A 130 -64.66 80.83 76.40
N GLY A 131 -63.52 80.42 75.85
CA GLY A 131 -62.21 81.05 76.13
C GLY A 131 -61.80 80.95 77.59
N GLY A 132 -62.19 79.89 78.30
CA GLY A 132 -61.87 79.67 79.71
C GLY A 132 -62.75 80.42 80.73
N HIS A 133 -63.79 81.11 80.27
CA HIS A 133 -64.67 81.90 81.13
C HIS A 133 -66.15 81.64 80.86
N ALA A 134 -67.00 81.79 81.88
CA ALA A 134 -68.44 81.86 81.70
C ALA A 134 -68.77 83.02 80.74
N SER A 135 -69.27 82.67 79.56
CA SER A 135 -69.52 83.58 78.44
C SER A 135 -71.00 83.92 78.29
N SER A 136 -71.89 83.03 78.74
CA SER A 136 -73.33 83.32 78.83
C SER A 136 -74.02 82.51 79.92
N TYR A 137 -75.05 83.12 80.52
CA TYR A 137 -75.91 82.50 81.53
C TYR A 137 -77.33 83.07 81.41
N ALA A 138 -78.30 82.19 81.13
CA ALA A 138 -79.68 82.54 80.84
C ALA A 138 -80.64 82.33 82.04
N GLY A 139 -80.17 81.71 83.12
CA GLY A 139 -80.98 81.44 84.31
C GLY A 139 -81.26 82.68 85.17
N ASN A 140 -81.96 82.41 86.28
CA ASN A 140 -82.57 83.42 87.16
C ASN A 140 -81.73 83.83 88.37
N HIS A 141 -80.54 83.24 88.56
CA HIS A 141 -79.62 83.68 89.62
C HIS A 141 -79.09 85.08 89.31
N LEU A 142 -78.64 85.81 90.34
CA LEU A 142 -77.96 87.09 90.15
C LEU A 142 -76.70 86.90 89.32
N LYS A 143 -76.44 87.85 88.41
CA LYS A 143 -75.29 87.83 87.50
C LYS A 143 -74.71 89.22 87.29
N ASP A 144 -73.39 89.32 87.23
CA ASP A 144 -72.67 90.57 87.01
C ASP A 144 -71.78 90.47 85.76
N PRO A 145 -72.21 91.05 84.62
CA PRO A 145 -71.39 91.15 83.42
C PRO A 145 -70.45 92.37 83.43
N ALA A 146 -70.59 93.29 84.37
CA ALA A 146 -69.96 94.62 84.33
C ALA A 146 -68.62 94.67 85.09
N ARG A 147 -68.43 93.82 86.11
CA ARG A 147 -67.20 93.78 86.93
C ARG A 147 -66.29 92.60 86.67
N GLY A 148 -66.72 91.65 85.85
CA GLY A 148 -65.95 90.46 85.50
C GLY A 148 -64.57 90.76 84.90
N GLY A 149 -64.42 91.84 84.13
CA GLY A 149 -63.13 92.18 83.53
C GLY A 149 -62.57 91.03 82.67
N LEU A 150 -61.34 90.59 82.97
CA LEU A 150 -60.70 89.43 82.34
C LEU A 150 -61.23 88.07 82.85
N LEU A 151 -62.10 88.03 83.87
CA LEU A 151 -62.62 86.82 84.53
C LEU A 151 -63.99 86.37 83.99
N GLY A 152 -64.63 87.14 83.10
CA GLY A 152 -65.91 86.77 82.47
C GLY A 152 -67.16 86.99 83.34
N LEU A 153 -68.27 86.33 82.98
CA LEU A 153 -69.57 86.54 83.63
C LEU A 153 -69.63 85.89 85.02
N LEU A 154 -69.83 86.70 86.06
CA LEU A 154 -70.06 86.22 87.41
C LEU A 154 -71.52 85.76 87.58
N ILE A 155 -71.72 84.59 88.18
CA ILE A 155 -73.03 84.00 88.48
C ILE A 155 -73.08 83.65 89.98
N GLN A 156 -74.07 84.15 90.72
CA GLN A 156 -74.24 83.85 92.14
C GLN A 156 -74.78 82.42 92.33
N LEU A 157 -74.29 81.67 93.31
CA LEU A 157 -74.74 80.28 93.51
C LEU A 157 -76.11 80.11 94.16
N MET A 158 -76.64 81.15 94.85
CA MET A 158 -77.94 81.07 95.52
C MET A 158 -79.14 81.20 94.56
N PRO A 159 -80.26 80.49 94.82
CA PRO A 159 -80.60 79.82 96.10
C PRO A 159 -80.10 78.38 96.26
N TYR A 160 -79.68 78.02 97.47
CA TYR A 160 -79.43 76.63 97.89
C TYR A 160 -79.71 76.43 99.40
N ASN A 161 -80.11 75.23 99.78
CA ASN A 161 -80.39 74.82 101.16
C ASN A 161 -79.14 74.91 102.07
N PRO A 162 -79.28 75.11 103.39
CA PRO A 162 -78.17 74.95 104.33
C PRO A 162 -77.56 73.55 104.25
N THR A 163 -76.25 73.46 104.33
CA THR A 163 -75.53 72.17 104.41
C THR A 163 -75.85 71.47 105.73
N THR A 164 -75.88 70.14 105.72
CA THR A 164 -75.94 69.33 106.95
C THR A 164 -74.57 69.15 107.60
N ASN A 165 -73.49 69.66 106.97
CA ASN A 165 -72.15 69.67 107.56
C ASN A 165 -72.10 70.71 108.71
N PRO A 166 -71.77 70.33 109.96
CA PRO A 166 -71.81 71.24 111.10
C PRO A 166 -70.76 72.37 111.05
N GLY A 167 -69.77 72.27 110.17
CA GLY A 167 -68.76 73.31 109.93
C GLY A 167 -69.15 74.36 108.89
N GLY A 168 -70.35 74.28 108.31
CA GLY A 168 -70.81 75.20 107.25
C GLY A 168 -70.18 74.94 105.88
N VAL A 169 -69.69 73.72 105.63
CA VAL A 169 -68.99 73.35 104.38
C VAL A 169 -69.92 72.78 103.32
N TYR A 170 -69.66 73.15 102.07
CA TYR A 170 -70.40 72.85 100.86
C TYR A 170 -69.43 72.36 99.77
N ILE A 171 -69.94 71.63 98.79
CA ILE A 171 -69.23 71.28 97.57
C ILE A 171 -69.88 72.01 96.39
N LEU A 172 -69.10 72.74 95.61
CA LEU A 172 -69.49 73.14 94.26
C LEU A 172 -69.21 71.96 93.33
N ALA A 173 -70.21 71.51 92.57
CA ALA A 173 -70.04 70.65 91.41
C ALA A 173 -70.35 71.46 90.14
N VAL A 174 -69.46 71.42 89.14
CA VAL A 174 -69.68 72.00 87.81
C VAL A 174 -69.57 70.90 86.77
N CYS A 175 -70.68 70.59 86.12
CA CYS A 175 -70.86 69.40 85.31
C CYS A 175 -71.00 69.72 83.83
N SER A 176 -70.24 69.03 82.98
CA SER A 176 -70.34 69.14 81.53
C SER A 176 -71.66 68.54 81.02
N LEU A 177 -72.38 69.29 80.19
CA LEU A 177 -73.58 68.84 79.51
C LEU A 177 -73.28 68.23 78.12
N ALA A 178 -72.02 67.99 77.77
CA ALA A 178 -71.62 67.40 76.50
C ALA A 178 -72.26 66.01 76.25
N SER A 179 -72.43 65.22 77.31
CA SER A 179 -73.10 63.91 77.32
C SER A 179 -74.65 63.99 77.44
N GLY A 180 -75.21 65.20 77.60
CA GLY A 180 -76.63 65.42 77.94
C GLY A 180 -76.91 65.46 79.44
N TYR A 181 -78.20 65.40 79.81
CA TYR A 181 -78.69 65.39 81.19
C TYR A 181 -79.69 64.22 81.38
N PRO A 182 -79.69 63.49 82.52
CA PRO A 182 -78.81 63.65 83.68
C PRO A 182 -77.35 63.33 83.37
N VAL A 183 -76.43 64.04 84.03
CA VAL A 183 -74.98 63.83 83.87
C VAL A 183 -74.51 62.66 84.73
N ASN A 184 -73.45 61.98 84.31
CA ASN A 184 -72.68 61.13 85.20
C ASN A 184 -71.85 62.04 86.13
N PRO A 185 -71.79 61.80 87.46
CA PRO A 185 -70.91 62.56 88.35
C PRO A 185 -69.45 62.65 87.86
N SER A 186 -68.93 61.64 87.13
CA SER A 186 -67.59 61.67 86.50
C SER A 186 -67.36 62.86 85.56
N ASP A 187 -68.43 63.41 84.99
CA ASP A 187 -68.39 64.47 83.98
C ASP A 187 -68.36 65.86 84.63
N CYS A 188 -68.11 65.91 85.95
CA CYS A 188 -68.10 67.10 86.79
C CYS A 188 -66.74 67.37 87.44
N LYS A 189 -66.43 68.66 87.62
CA LYS A 189 -65.36 69.15 88.47
C LYS A 189 -65.92 69.61 89.81
N TYR A 190 -65.14 69.43 90.87
CA TYR A 190 -65.58 69.64 92.26
C TYR A 190 -64.62 70.54 93.03
N ASP A 191 -65.17 71.47 93.82
CA ASP A 191 -64.44 72.34 94.75
C ASP A 191 -65.18 72.42 96.09
N ALA A 192 -64.47 72.72 97.18
CA ALA A 192 -64.99 72.77 98.53
C ALA A 192 -64.94 74.20 99.09
N PHE A 193 -66.09 74.72 99.50
CA PHE A 193 -66.22 76.07 100.07
C PHE A 193 -67.03 76.07 101.36
N LYS A 194 -66.91 77.13 102.15
CA LYS A 194 -67.53 77.30 103.47
C LYS A 194 -68.29 78.61 103.57
N VAL A 195 -69.45 78.57 104.21
CA VAL A 195 -70.19 79.75 104.64
C VAL A 195 -70.24 79.77 106.16
N GLN A 196 -69.93 80.92 106.77
CA GLN A 196 -69.99 81.07 108.23
C GLN A 196 -71.44 81.18 108.73
N GLU A 197 -71.74 80.50 109.83
CA GLU A 197 -73.03 80.59 110.51
C GLU A 197 -73.05 81.75 111.53
N ALA A 198 -74.21 82.40 111.69
CA ALA A 198 -74.32 83.59 112.52
C ALA A 198 -74.28 83.27 114.03
N SER A 199 -73.16 83.62 114.68
CA SER A 199 -72.95 83.66 116.14
C SER A 199 -73.03 82.34 116.90
N GLY A 200 -71.99 81.52 116.74
CA GLY A 200 -71.59 80.45 117.66
C GLY A 200 -70.22 79.92 117.24
N VAL A 201 -69.37 79.47 118.17
CA VAL A 201 -68.13 78.75 117.81
C VAL A 201 -68.53 77.31 117.46
N PRO A 202 -68.46 76.88 116.18
CA PRO A 202 -68.79 75.50 115.82
C PRO A 202 -67.68 74.55 116.28
N PRO A 203 -67.96 73.25 116.49
CA PRO A 203 -66.90 72.26 116.59
C PRO A 203 -66.04 72.24 115.32
N ALA A 204 -64.80 71.78 115.44
CA ALA A 204 -63.93 71.59 114.28
C ALA A 204 -64.58 70.61 113.29
N ALA A 205 -64.43 70.88 112.00
CA ALA A 205 -64.97 70.06 110.93
C ALA A 205 -63.86 69.27 110.23
N ASP A 206 -64.23 68.15 109.64
CA ASP A 206 -63.32 67.29 108.88
C ASP A 206 -62.68 68.05 107.71
N LEU A 207 -61.48 67.65 107.32
CA LEU A 207 -60.91 68.10 106.04
C LEU A 207 -61.77 67.57 104.90
N VAL A 208 -61.80 68.28 103.79
CA VAL A 208 -62.57 67.89 102.60
C VAL A 208 -61.61 67.60 101.45
N VAL A 209 -61.78 66.43 100.82
CA VAL A 209 -60.99 66.00 99.67
C VAL A 209 -61.81 66.16 98.40
N THR A 210 -61.19 66.66 97.33
CA THR A 210 -61.66 66.56 95.94
C THR A 210 -60.50 66.11 95.05
N LYS A 211 -60.79 65.60 93.84
CA LYS A 211 -59.77 65.19 92.87
C LYS A 211 -60.32 65.13 91.44
N ASP A 212 -59.43 65.01 90.46
CA ASP A 212 -59.77 64.59 89.09
C ASP A 212 -58.97 63.36 88.63
N ALA A 213 -59.30 62.81 87.45
CA ALA A 213 -58.64 61.63 86.88
C ALA A 213 -58.65 61.65 85.34
N THR A 214 -57.47 61.65 84.73
CA THR A 214 -57.26 61.73 83.27
C THR A 214 -56.48 60.51 82.77
N PRO A 215 -57.11 59.58 82.04
CA PRO A 215 -56.45 58.40 81.48
C PRO A 215 -55.70 58.69 80.15
N GLY A 216 -54.59 57.99 79.90
CA GLY A 216 -53.81 58.10 78.66
C GLY A 216 -53.03 56.82 78.33
N PHE A 217 -52.76 56.58 77.03
CA PHE A 217 -51.95 55.45 76.53
C PHE A 217 -51.42 55.70 75.11
N THR A 218 -50.38 54.95 74.74
CA THR A 218 -49.69 55.02 73.44
C THR A 218 -50.06 53.86 72.54
N ARG A 219 -50.22 54.11 71.24
CA ARG A 219 -50.39 53.11 70.19
C ARG A 219 -49.25 53.17 69.18
N THR A 220 -48.66 52.01 68.85
CA THR A 220 -47.54 51.90 67.91
C THR A 220 -47.89 50.97 66.74
N PHE A 221 -47.48 51.31 65.52
CA PHE A 221 -47.66 50.50 64.31
C PHE A 221 -46.33 49.94 63.78
N ALA A 222 -46.28 48.65 63.41
CA ALA A 222 -45.11 48.08 62.75
C ALA A 222 -45.30 48.01 61.23
N TRP A 223 -44.27 48.37 60.46
CA TRP A 223 -44.31 48.43 59.00
C TRP A 223 -43.42 47.37 58.31
N GLY A 224 -43.96 46.76 57.27
CA GLY A 224 -43.26 45.90 56.32
C GLY A 224 -43.14 46.55 54.94
N ILE A 225 -42.10 46.17 54.18
CA ILE A 225 -41.85 46.64 52.82
C ILE A 225 -41.46 45.49 51.90
N SER A 226 -42.03 45.50 50.69
CA SER A 226 -41.74 44.55 49.63
C SER A 226 -41.52 45.28 48.31
N LYS A 227 -40.63 44.73 47.47
CA LYS A 227 -40.29 45.30 46.17
C LYS A 227 -40.25 44.22 45.11
N SER A 228 -40.79 44.53 43.94
CA SER A 228 -40.80 43.66 42.76
C SER A 228 -40.50 44.46 41.49
N ALA A 229 -40.12 43.77 40.43
CA ALA A 229 -39.99 44.30 39.07
C ALA A 229 -40.92 43.51 38.13
N ASP A 230 -41.40 44.14 37.07
CA ASP A 230 -42.24 43.49 36.04
C ASP A 230 -41.50 42.41 35.25
N LYS A 231 -40.17 42.52 35.19
CA LYS A 231 -39.23 41.54 34.61
C LYS A 231 -37.96 41.47 35.46
N THR A 232 -37.31 40.32 35.47
CA THR A 232 -36.00 40.13 36.11
C THR A 232 -34.83 40.29 35.15
N GLU A 233 -35.09 40.27 33.83
CA GLU A 233 -34.09 40.23 32.76
C GLU A 233 -34.69 40.86 31.49
N ILE A 234 -33.89 41.63 30.74
CA ILE A 234 -34.21 42.14 29.41
C ILE A 234 -32.95 42.11 28.54
N ASP A 235 -33.02 41.37 27.44
CA ASP A 235 -31.98 41.31 26.42
C ASP A 235 -32.17 42.41 25.37
N VAL A 236 -31.09 43.11 25.00
CA VAL A 236 -31.11 44.20 24.02
C VAL A 236 -29.85 44.25 23.14
N PRO A 237 -29.93 44.75 21.89
CA PRO A 237 -28.74 44.98 21.08
C PRO A 237 -27.97 46.22 21.50
N LYS A 238 -26.64 46.15 21.37
CA LYS A 238 -25.70 47.25 21.67
C LYS A 238 -26.22 48.59 21.14
N GLY A 239 -26.38 49.57 22.04
CA GLY A 239 -26.90 50.91 21.75
C GLY A 239 -28.40 51.08 21.99
N SER A 240 -29.11 50.02 22.39
CA SER A 240 -30.50 50.08 22.85
C SER A 240 -30.57 50.26 24.37
N SER A 241 -31.79 50.31 24.90
CA SER A 241 -32.08 50.56 26.32
C SER A 241 -33.07 49.54 26.89
N ALA A 242 -32.87 49.10 28.14
CA ALA A 242 -33.78 48.21 28.85
C ALA A 242 -34.61 49.00 29.89
N THR A 243 -35.93 48.81 29.90
CA THR A 243 -36.84 49.51 30.84
C THR A 243 -37.57 48.52 31.73
N PHE A 244 -37.41 48.67 33.05
CA PHE A 244 -38.09 47.91 34.08
C PHE A 244 -39.09 48.80 34.80
N THR A 245 -40.24 48.24 35.16
CA THR A 245 -41.22 48.87 36.04
C THR A 245 -41.16 48.19 37.40
N TYR A 246 -40.87 48.96 38.44
CA TYR A 246 -40.83 48.50 39.81
C TYR A 246 -42.14 48.81 40.51
N THR A 247 -42.53 47.92 41.42
CA THR A 247 -43.60 48.17 42.39
C THR A 247 -43.04 47.96 43.78
N VAL A 248 -43.22 48.96 44.64
CA VAL A 248 -42.89 48.93 46.07
C VAL A 248 -44.21 48.95 46.84
N ALA A 249 -44.46 47.93 47.65
CA ALA A 249 -45.66 47.84 48.48
C ALA A 249 -45.26 47.81 49.95
N VAL A 250 -45.90 48.67 50.75
CA VAL A 250 -45.78 48.71 52.21
C VAL A 250 -47.07 48.21 52.86
N THR A 251 -46.95 47.65 54.05
CA THR A 251 -48.04 47.09 54.86
C THR A 251 -47.80 47.43 56.32
N HIS A 252 -48.84 47.70 57.10
CA HIS A 252 -48.72 47.85 58.55
C HIS A 252 -49.44 46.71 59.29
N ASP A 253 -49.14 46.54 60.57
CA ASP A 253 -49.82 45.60 61.46
C ASP A 253 -51.10 46.19 62.09
N ALA A 254 -51.77 45.37 62.92
CA ALA A 254 -52.96 45.74 63.67
C ALA A 254 -52.63 46.38 65.03
N TRP A 255 -51.53 47.15 65.09
CA TRP A 255 -51.02 47.96 66.21
C TRP A 255 -50.77 47.25 67.56
N VAL A 256 -49.98 47.91 68.41
CA VAL A 256 -49.73 47.52 69.80
C VAL A 256 -49.96 48.72 70.71
N ASP A 257 -50.83 48.54 71.71
CA ASP A 257 -51.08 49.54 72.74
C ASP A 257 -50.15 49.34 73.95
N SER A 258 -49.72 50.43 74.59
CA SER A 258 -48.79 50.41 75.74
C SER A 258 -48.86 51.69 76.58
N GLY A 259 -48.21 51.72 77.75
CA GLY A 259 -48.01 52.95 78.53
C GLY A 259 -49.31 53.50 79.16
N TRP A 260 -50.21 52.63 79.61
CA TRP A 260 -51.46 53.05 80.25
C TRP A 260 -51.22 53.70 81.61
N GLU A 261 -51.74 54.91 81.77
CA GLU A 261 -51.70 55.67 83.02
C GLU A 261 -53.01 56.45 83.28
N VAL A 262 -53.23 56.85 84.53
CA VAL A 262 -54.25 57.81 84.97
C VAL A 262 -53.55 58.85 85.84
N SER A 263 -53.66 60.13 85.50
CA SER A 263 -53.03 61.22 86.26
C SER A 263 -54.02 62.33 86.62
N GLY A 264 -53.65 63.19 87.56
CA GLY A 264 -54.46 64.34 87.96
C GLY A 264 -53.95 65.06 89.21
N SER A 265 -54.84 65.82 89.84
CA SER A 265 -54.59 66.50 91.12
C SER A 265 -55.59 66.06 92.20
N ILE A 266 -55.16 66.12 93.45
CA ILE A 266 -55.96 65.90 94.66
C ILE A 266 -55.88 67.19 95.49
N THR A 267 -57.03 67.76 95.83
CA THR A 267 -57.11 68.99 96.63
C THR A 267 -57.69 68.67 98.00
N VAL A 268 -56.99 69.07 99.07
CA VAL A 268 -57.44 68.89 100.46
C VAL A 268 -57.71 70.25 101.08
N PHE A 269 -58.97 70.56 101.35
CA PHE A 269 -59.44 71.81 101.95
C PHE A 269 -59.62 71.68 103.47
N ASN A 270 -59.06 72.63 104.22
CA ASN A 270 -59.22 72.76 105.66
C ASN A 270 -60.20 73.89 106.00
N PRO A 271 -61.44 73.56 106.42
CA PRO A 271 -62.47 74.54 106.78
C PRO A 271 -62.27 75.17 108.17
N ASN A 272 -61.18 74.85 108.89
CA ASN A 272 -60.95 75.23 110.27
C ASN A 272 -60.00 76.43 110.39
N SER A 273 -60.18 77.22 111.45
CA SER A 273 -59.28 78.32 111.80
C SER A 273 -57.94 77.88 112.41
N ALA A 274 -57.65 76.56 112.42
CA ALA A 274 -56.41 75.97 112.86
C ALA A 274 -55.83 75.10 111.75
N GLU A 275 -54.51 75.12 111.61
CA GLU A 275 -53.77 74.32 110.63
C GLU A 275 -53.75 72.84 111.02
N PHE A 276 -53.87 71.95 110.02
CA PHE A 276 -53.73 70.51 110.20
C PHE A 276 -52.35 70.09 109.69
N ALA A 277 -51.53 69.50 110.56
CA ALA A 277 -50.20 69.00 110.24
C ALA A 277 -50.16 67.48 110.46
N GLY A 278 -49.27 66.78 109.74
CA GLY A 278 -49.24 65.32 109.74
C GLY A 278 -50.44 64.70 109.03
N VAL A 279 -50.90 65.33 107.95
CA VAL A 279 -51.96 64.79 107.10
C VAL A 279 -51.35 63.85 106.07
N GLU A 280 -51.82 62.59 106.03
CA GLU A 280 -51.39 61.60 105.04
C GLU A 280 -52.40 61.55 103.89
N VAL A 281 -51.96 61.96 102.69
CA VAL A 281 -52.72 61.97 101.43
C VAL A 281 -52.26 60.82 100.55
N THR A 282 -53.18 59.90 100.28
CA THR A 282 -52.95 58.68 99.48
C THR A 282 -53.99 58.58 98.36
N ASP A 283 -53.67 57.81 97.32
CA ASP A 283 -54.53 57.61 96.16
C ASP A 283 -54.47 56.14 95.73
N VAL A 284 -55.60 55.58 95.33
CA VAL A 284 -55.72 54.17 94.91
C VAL A 284 -56.69 54.03 93.74
N VAL A 285 -56.44 53.03 92.88
CA VAL A 285 -57.41 52.60 91.85
C VAL A 285 -57.89 51.18 92.13
N ASP A 286 -59.17 50.92 91.88
CA ASP A 286 -59.81 49.63 92.14
C ASP A 286 -59.51 48.52 91.10
N ASN A 287 -58.89 48.89 89.98
CA ASN A 287 -58.65 48.06 88.80
C ASN A 287 -57.16 47.66 88.59
N GLY A 288 -56.35 47.69 89.65
CA GLY A 288 -55.02 47.06 89.68
C GLY A 288 -53.82 47.91 89.22
N GLY A 289 -53.99 49.22 89.07
CA GLY A 289 -52.86 50.15 88.87
C GLY A 289 -52.12 50.48 90.17
N THR A 290 -50.88 50.95 90.04
CA THR A 290 -50.08 51.43 91.18
C THR A 290 -50.01 52.95 91.16
N CYS A 291 -50.55 53.59 92.19
CA CYS A 291 -50.62 55.05 92.33
C CYS A 291 -49.49 55.62 93.20
N SER A 292 -49.01 56.80 92.82
CA SER A 292 -48.08 57.62 93.60
C SER A 292 -48.58 59.06 93.70
N VAL A 293 -48.69 59.58 94.92
CA VAL A 293 -49.05 60.98 95.22
C VAL A 293 -47.78 61.76 95.54
N SER A 294 -47.55 62.87 94.84
CA SER A 294 -46.40 63.74 95.07
C SER A 294 -46.63 64.58 96.33
N SER A 295 -45.66 64.56 97.26
CA SER A 295 -45.69 65.32 98.52
C SER A 295 -46.88 65.04 99.46
N GLY A 296 -47.55 63.89 99.32
CA GLY A 296 -48.75 63.56 100.11
C GLY A 296 -48.52 63.16 101.57
N SER A 297 -47.30 62.81 101.97
CA SER A 297 -46.96 62.36 103.33
C SER A 297 -46.55 63.50 104.26
N ASP A 298 -46.91 63.42 105.55
CA ASP A 298 -46.68 64.45 106.58
C ASP A 298 -47.10 65.86 106.14
N ALA A 299 -48.20 65.95 105.37
CA ALA A 299 -48.61 67.19 104.74
C ALA A 299 -49.22 68.17 105.74
N THR A 300 -48.96 69.46 105.51
CA THR A 300 -49.58 70.58 106.24
C THR A 300 -50.67 71.20 105.39
N ILE A 301 -51.91 71.19 105.89
CA ILE A 301 -53.07 71.84 105.26
C ILE A 301 -53.38 73.12 106.04
N PRO A 302 -53.05 74.30 105.49
CA PRO A 302 -53.12 75.57 106.23
C PRO A 302 -54.54 75.87 106.72
N ALA A 303 -54.65 76.59 107.84
CA ALA A 303 -55.94 77.05 108.34
C ALA A 303 -56.73 77.80 107.25
N ASN A 304 -58.02 77.50 107.12
CA ASN A 304 -58.94 78.17 106.19
C ASN A 304 -58.55 78.11 104.69
N SER A 305 -57.72 77.15 104.28
CA SER A 305 -57.17 77.06 102.92
C SER A 305 -57.13 75.61 102.40
N ALA A 306 -56.68 75.43 101.16
CA ALA A 306 -56.46 74.13 100.55
C ALA A 306 -54.99 73.90 100.17
N ALA A 307 -54.62 72.63 99.96
CA ALA A 307 -53.36 72.22 99.36
C ALA A 307 -53.60 71.19 98.24
N ASP A 308 -52.81 71.29 97.16
CA ASP A 308 -52.91 70.45 95.97
C ASP A 308 -51.75 69.45 95.86
N PHE A 309 -52.06 68.21 95.47
CA PHE A 309 -51.11 67.11 95.33
C PHE A 309 -51.29 66.43 93.98
N SER A 310 -50.27 66.48 93.11
CA SER A 310 -50.30 65.78 91.83
C SER A 310 -50.10 64.27 92.03
N TYR A 311 -50.81 63.46 91.25
CA TYR A 311 -50.70 62.01 91.32
C TYR A 311 -50.66 61.37 89.93
N VAL A 312 -50.10 60.16 89.88
CA VAL A 312 -50.16 59.28 88.70
C VAL A 312 -50.34 57.83 89.15
N CYS A 313 -51.19 57.09 88.44
CA CYS A 313 -51.41 55.66 88.58
C CYS A 313 -51.02 54.96 87.27
N THR A 314 -50.11 53.99 87.34
CA THR A 314 -49.58 53.28 86.17
C THR A 314 -50.07 51.83 86.11
N PHE A 315 -50.22 51.29 84.90
CA PHE A 315 -50.74 49.95 84.66
C PHE A 315 -49.81 49.14 83.74
N GLY A 316 -49.53 47.89 84.12
CA GLY A 316 -48.66 46.99 83.34
C GLY A 316 -49.31 46.40 82.08
N SER A 317 -50.63 46.56 81.92
CA SER A 317 -51.43 46.09 80.79
C SER A 317 -52.70 46.94 80.69
N ALA A 318 -53.38 46.92 79.54
CA ALA A 318 -54.66 47.59 79.32
C ALA A 318 -55.65 47.32 80.49
N PRO A 319 -56.00 48.33 81.30
CA PRO A 319 -56.91 48.16 82.42
C PRO A 319 -58.37 48.27 81.96
N THR A 320 -59.30 47.76 82.77
CA THR A 320 -60.72 48.07 82.61
C THR A 320 -61.01 49.49 83.09
N ASN A 321 -62.21 50.01 82.83
CA ASN A 321 -62.72 51.18 83.56
C ASN A 321 -62.63 50.93 85.08
N GLY A 322 -62.38 51.97 85.84
CA GLY A 322 -62.18 51.89 87.28
C GLY A 322 -62.59 53.15 88.02
N ILE A 323 -62.55 53.07 89.33
CA ILE A 323 -62.72 54.16 90.27
C ILE A 323 -61.36 54.48 90.87
N ASN A 324 -60.96 55.74 90.77
CA ASN A 324 -59.82 56.28 91.49
C ASN A 324 -60.31 56.95 92.78
N THR A 325 -59.70 56.65 93.93
CA THR A 325 -60.06 57.18 95.25
C THR A 325 -58.88 57.83 95.95
N ALA A 326 -58.98 59.13 96.21
CA ALA A 326 -58.09 59.86 97.10
C ALA A 326 -58.57 59.78 98.55
N THR A 327 -57.62 59.66 99.48
CA THR A 327 -57.87 59.64 100.94
C THR A 327 -56.90 60.58 101.64
N ALA A 328 -57.41 61.54 102.40
CA ALA A 328 -56.63 62.32 103.36
C ALA A 328 -56.96 61.85 104.78
N SER A 329 -55.96 61.65 105.63
CA SER A 329 -56.15 61.20 107.02
C SER A 329 -55.33 62.03 108.02
N TRP A 330 -55.87 62.25 109.21
CA TRP A 330 -55.34 63.12 110.26
C TRP A 330 -55.65 62.59 111.65
N ASN A 331 -55.02 63.12 112.69
CA ASN A 331 -55.34 62.73 114.07
C ASN A 331 -56.64 63.39 114.56
N GLN A 332 -57.74 62.63 114.50
CA GLN A 332 -59.06 63.05 114.98
C GLN A 332 -59.05 63.65 116.40
N SER A 333 -58.31 63.04 117.34
CA SER A 333 -58.34 63.47 118.74
C SER A 333 -57.53 64.75 118.99
N THR A 334 -56.48 64.99 118.21
CA THR A 334 -55.75 66.27 118.22
C THR A 334 -56.64 67.42 117.74
N TYR A 335 -57.38 67.21 116.66
CA TYR A 335 -58.15 68.26 115.99
C TYR A 335 -59.62 68.37 116.43
N ASN A 336 -60.11 67.44 117.26
CA ASN A 336 -61.47 67.40 117.80
C ASN A 336 -62.55 67.35 116.70
N THR A 337 -62.26 66.61 115.63
CA THR A 337 -63.10 66.46 114.43
C THR A 337 -64.04 65.25 114.50
N PRO A 338 -65.18 65.26 113.77
CA PRO A 338 -66.11 64.13 113.70
C PRO A 338 -65.47 62.82 113.23
N ASP A 339 -64.52 62.89 112.30
CA ASP A 339 -63.80 61.76 111.71
C ASP A 339 -62.26 62.00 111.68
N GLY A 340 -61.50 60.93 111.45
CA GLY A 340 -60.04 60.96 111.27
C GLY A 340 -59.56 60.92 109.81
N SER A 341 -60.48 60.94 108.85
CA SER A 341 -60.16 60.83 107.42
C SER A 341 -61.32 61.29 106.54
N ALA A 342 -61.00 61.83 105.37
CA ALA A 342 -61.96 62.08 104.30
C ALA A 342 -61.50 61.42 103.00
N THR A 343 -62.47 61.01 102.19
CA THR A 343 -62.25 60.32 100.91
C THR A 343 -63.05 60.97 99.79
N PHE A 344 -62.49 60.91 98.58
CA PHE A 344 -63.18 61.29 97.35
C PHE A 344 -62.86 60.29 96.24
N ALA A 345 -63.90 59.71 95.65
CA ALA A 345 -63.81 58.69 94.62
C ALA A 345 -64.41 59.20 93.31
N ILE A 346 -63.75 58.95 92.18
CA ILE A 346 -64.16 59.38 90.84
C ILE A 346 -63.91 58.28 89.78
N PRO A 347 -64.86 58.00 88.85
CA PRO A 347 -64.65 57.07 87.76
C PRO A 347 -63.69 57.60 86.68
N PHE A 348 -63.01 56.71 85.96
CA PHE A 348 -62.27 57.01 84.73
C PHE A 348 -62.48 55.93 83.63
N LEU A 349 -62.32 56.34 82.37
CA LEU A 349 -62.55 55.53 81.17
C LEU A 349 -61.42 55.78 80.14
N PHE A 350 -60.70 54.73 79.74
CA PHE A 350 -59.72 54.81 78.65
C PHE A 350 -60.45 54.93 77.30
N GLY A 351 -60.15 56.00 76.56
CA GLY A 351 -60.78 56.34 75.27
C GLY A 351 -59.91 55.97 74.07
N ALA A 352 -59.75 56.93 73.14
CA ALA A 352 -58.75 56.82 72.07
C ALA A 352 -57.31 56.94 72.64
N PRO A 353 -56.29 56.39 71.96
CA PRO A 353 -54.89 56.59 72.34
C PRO A 353 -54.54 58.08 72.37
N THR A 354 -53.82 58.50 73.40
CA THR A 354 -53.33 59.89 73.57
C THR A 354 -52.03 60.14 72.81
N THR A 355 -51.36 59.07 72.36
CA THR A 355 -50.12 59.15 71.57
C THR A 355 -50.14 58.08 70.48
N LEU A 356 -49.84 58.47 69.25
CA LEU A 356 -49.59 57.54 68.13
C LEU A 356 -48.10 57.54 67.81
N VAL A 357 -47.56 56.38 67.44
CA VAL A 357 -46.17 56.19 67.02
C VAL A 357 -46.14 55.31 65.76
N ASP A 358 -45.32 55.69 64.79
CA ASP A 358 -45.23 55.09 63.45
C ASP A 358 -46.55 55.17 62.66
N ASP A 359 -47.40 56.17 62.94
CA ASP A 359 -48.70 56.35 62.27
C ASP A 359 -48.55 56.61 60.76
N CYS A 360 -47.46 57.24 60.34
CA CYS A 360 -47.12 57.48 58.93
C CYS A 360 -45.62 57.24 58.64
N ILE A 361 -45.35 56.71 57.45
CA ILE A 361 -44.01 56.52 56.89
C ILE A 361 -43.87 57.26 55.54
N THR A 362 -42.64 57.65 55.21
CA THR A 362 -42.26 58.00 53.83
C THR A 362 -41.57 56.82 53.16
N VAL A 363 -41.78 56.63 51.86
CA VAL A 363 -41.12 55.59 51.06
C VAL A 363 -40.22 56.24 50.01
N THR A 364 -38.95 55.84 49.97
CA THR A 364 -37.91 56.37 49.09
C THR A 364 -37.24 55.25 48.31
N ASP A 365 -36.75 55.58 47.12
CA ASP A 365 -36.04 54.64 46.26
C ASP A 365 -35.04 55.36 45.35
N GLY A 366 -33.76 54.98 45.43
CA GLY A 366 -32.69 55.66 44.70
C GLY A 366 -32.84 55.62 43.18
N ASN A 367 -33.48 54.59 42.61
CA ASN A 367 -33.68 54.52 41.16
C ASN A 367 -34.87 55.35 40.68
N ALA A 368 -35.79 55.75 41.57
CA ALA A 368 -36.86 56.70 41.29
C ALA A 368 -36.38 58.16 41.26
N MET A 369 -35.09 58.43 41.55
CA MET A 369 -34.53 59.78 41.44
C MET A 369 -34.64 60.34 40.01
N THR A 370 -35.16 61.57 39.91
CA THR A 370 -35.19 62.36 38.67
C THR A 370 -34.80 63.81 38.97
N THR A 371 -34.63 64.65 37.95
CA THR A 371 -34.34 66.08 38.14
C THR A 371 -35.43 66.83 38.93
N GLY A 372 -36.69 66.35 38.90
CA GLY A 372 -37.79 66.85 39.72
C GLY A 372 -37.99 66.11 41.05
N ASN A 373 -37.25 65.02 41.30
CA ASN A 373 -37.34 64.21 42.52
C ASN A 373 -35.93 63.77 42.97
N PRO A 374 -35.10 64.69 43.51
CA PRO A 374 -33.70 64.41 43.82
C PRO A 374 -33.50 63.46 45.02
N GLY A 375 -34.56 63.18 45.80
CA GLY A 375 -34.52 62.23 46.92
C GLY A 375 -35.13 60.85 46.59
N GLY A 376 -35.67 60.66 45.38
CA GLY A 376 -36.32 59.40 45.00
C GLY A 376 -37.58 59.10 45.83
N LEU A 377 -38.25 60.13 46.35
CA LEU A 377 -39.47 59.98 47.15
C LEU A 377 -40.59 59.38 46.29
N LEU A 378 -41.14 58.25 46.70
CA LEU A 378 -42.27 57.59 46.06
C LEU A 378 -43.60 58.11 46.60
N GLY A 379 -43.66 58.37 47.91
CA GLY A 379 -44.82 58.94 48.57
C GLY A 379 -44.83 58.70 50.08
N MET A 380 -46.01 58.87 50.66
CA MET A 380 -46.34 58.66 52.07
C MET A 380 -47.34 57.51 52.17
N ALA A 381 -47.27 56.73 53.24
CA ALA A 381 -48.30 55.77 53.63
C ALA A 381 -48.58 55.92 55.13
N CYS A 382 -49.85 55.78 55.54
CA CYS A 382 -50.29 55.94 56.93
C CYS A 382 -51.16 54.77 57.39
N SER A 383 -51.32 54.59 58.71
CA SER A 383 -52.12 53.51 59.32
C SER A 383 -53.61 53.53 58.96
N SER A 384 -54.08 54.69 58.47
CA SER A 384 -55.44 54.91 57.97
C SER A 384 -55.62 54.54 56.49
N ASP A 385 -54.54 54.19 55.78
CA ASP A 385 -54.61 53.62 54.43
C ASP A 385 -55.19 52.19 54.45
N PRO A 386 -55.75 51.67 53.33
CA PRO A 386 -56.38 50.36 53.29
C PRO A 386 -55.39 49.16 53.32
N GLY A 387 -54.67 48.96 54.43
CA GLY A 387 -53.86 47.77 54.76
C GLY A 387 -52.57 47.55 53.94
N SER A 388 -52.54 47.95 52.67
CA SER A 388 -51.32 48.03 51.87
C SER A 388 -51.36 49.18 50.88
N THR A 389 -50.29 49.97 50.86
CA THR A 389 -50.09 51.10 49.93
C THR A 389 -48.98 50.75 48.95
N SER A 390 -49.23 50.88 47.64
CA SER A 390 -48.30 50.50 46.57
C SER A 390 -47.90 51.68 45.68
N PHE A 391 -46.61 51.81 45.43
CA PHE A 391 -46.01 52.81 44.55
C PHE A 391 -45.33 52.14 43.36
N SER A 392 -45.57 52.64 42.13
CA SER A 392 -44.95 52.10 40.92
C SER A 392 -44.23 53.19 40.12
N TYR A 393 -43.05 52.86 39.59
CA TYR A 393 -42.24 53.74 38.74
C TYR A 393 -41.38 52.93 37.76
N SER A 394 -40.89 53.57 36.69
CA SER A 394 -40.04 52.92 35.69
C SER A 394 -38.61 53.45 35.69
N LYS A 395 -37.62 52.56 35.53
CA LYS A 395 -36.22 52.91 35.27
C LYS A 395 -35.79 52.38 33.92
N THR A 396 -35.10 53.22 33.15
CA THR A 396 -34.43 52.81 31.92
C THR A 396 -32.92 52.77 32.15
N PHE A 397 -32.30 51.64 31.83
CA PHE A 397 -30.85 51.43 31.84
C PHE A 397 -30.29 51.54 30.41
N THR A 398 -29.09 52.13 30.31
CA THR A 398 -28.39 52.41 29.06
C THR A 398 -26.89 52.41 29.29
N GLY A 399 -26.12 51.92 28.31
CA GLY A 399 -24.65 51.97 28.35
C GLY A 399 -23.98 50.72 28.91
N ASP A 400 -24.77 49.70 29.28
CA ASP A 400 -24.29 48.37 29.64
C ASP A 400 -23.35 47.77 28.57
N PRO A 401 -22.23 47.13 28.96
CA PRO A 401 -21.25 46.64 28.00
C PRO A 401 -21.81 45.51 27.13
N ALA A 402 -21.56 45.59 25.82
CA ALA A 402 -21.92 44.51 24.90
C ALA A 402 -21.06 43.26 25.16
N GLY A 403 -21.69 42.09 25.22
CA GLY A 403 -21.06 40.82 25.59
C GLY A 403 -21.27 40.44 27.06
N THR A 404 -21.85 41.32 27.88
CA THR A 404 -22.15 41.02 29.28
C THR A 404 -23.63 41.13 29.61
N CYS A 405 -24.08 40.30 30.55
CA CYS A 405 -25.29 40.56 31.31
C CYS A 405 -24.98 41.23 32.65
N THR A 406 -25.40 42.49 32.81
CA THR A 406 -25.14 43.32 33.99
C THR A 406 -26.27 43.18 35.00
N ALA A 407 -25.94 42.89 36.26
CA ALA A 407 -26.88 42.97 37.38
C ALA A 407 -27.01 44.42 37.88
N HIS A 408 -28.24 44.88 38.06
CA HIS A 408 -28.59 46.18 38.62
C HIS A 408 -29.45 45.99 39.86
N ASP A 409 -28.85 46.22 41.02
CA ASP A 409 -29.56 46.19 42.31
C ASP A 409 -30.39 47.45 42.51
N ASN A 410 -31.58 47.26 43.09
CA ASN A 410 -32.53 48.34 43.31
C ASN A 410 -33.19 48.23 44.69
N THR A 411 -32.90 49.20 45.57
CA THR A 411 -33.32 49.21 46.97
C THR A 411 -34.35 50.30 47.24
N ALA A 412 -35.52 49.89 47.73
CA ALA A 412 -36.50 50.78 48.36
C ALA A 412 -36.34 50.76 49.89
N ILE A 413 -36.60 51.90 50.53
CA ILE A 413 -36.46 52.12 51.98
C ILE A 413 -37.69 52.89 52.47
N PHE A 414 -38.21 52.57 53.66
CA PHE A 414 -39.12 53.47 54.36
C PHE A 414 -38.48 54.15 55.57
N HIS A 415 -38.94 55.35 55.88
CA HIS A 415 -38.54 56.12 57.05
C HIS A 415 -39.78 56.50 57.86
N SER A 416 -39.75 56.25 59.17
CA SER A 416 -40.74 56.80 60.11
C SER A 416 -40.64 58.33 60.14
N MET A 417 -41.77 58.99 60.41
CA MET A 417 -41.81 60.42 60.67
C MET A 417 -41.58 60.78 62.14
N ASP A 418 -41.63 59.80 63.05
CA ASP A 418 -41.51 60.03 64.48
C ASP A 418 -40.05 60.03 64.93
N VAL A 419 -39.66 61.13 65.58
CA VAL A 419 -38.27 61.44 65.98
C VAL A 419 -37.61 60.42 66.93
N ASN A 420 -38.40 59.51 67.52
CA ASN A 420 -37.95 58.50 68.48
C ASN A 420 -38.37 57.06 68.10
N SER A 421 -38.80 56.81 66.86
CA SER A 421 -39.20 55.45 66.44
C SER A 421 -38.01 54.47 66.40
N ALA A 422 -38.25 53.25 66.90
CA ALA A 422 -37.33 52.12 66.80
C ALA A 422 -37.44 51.36 65.45
N THR A 423 -38.47 51.65 64.65
CA THR A 423 -38.84 50.92 63.42
C THR A 423 -38.24 51.54 62.15
N GLN A 424 -37.30 52.47 62.29
CA GLN A 424 -36.72 53.22 61.16
C GLN A 424 -35.92 52.33 60.19
N GLY A 425 -36.17 52.50 58.89
CA GLY A 425 -35.20 52.16 57.85
C GLY A 425 -35.22 50.72 57.32
N SER A 426 -36.33 49.99 57.42
CA SER A 426 -36.41 48.68 56.73
C SER A 426 -36.33 48.85 55.22
N THR A 427 -35.71 47.88 54.54
CA THR A 427 -35.39 47.95 53.11
C THR A 427 -35.88 46.73 52.35
N SER A 428 -36.15 46.89 51.06
CA SER A 428 -36.46 45.78 50.15
C SER A 428 -35.69 45.95 48.84
N VAL A 429 -34.95 44.91 48.45
CA VAL A 429 -34.06 44.91 47.29
C VAL A 429 -34.59 43.98 46.22
N VAL A 430 -34.53 44.40 44.95
CA VAL A 430 -34.69 43.53 43.80
C VAL A 430 -33.55 43.78 42.81
N THR A 431 -32.98 42.70 42.27
CA THR A 431 -31.95 42.75 41.24
C THR A 431 -32.59 42.47 39.88
N VAL A 432 -32.26 43.28 38.87
CA VAL A 432 -32.66 43.04 37.47
C VAL A 432 -31.42 42.95 36.57
N HIS A 433 -31.55 42.26 35.45
CA HIS A 433 -30.43 41.97 34.55
C HIS A 433 -30.62 42.61 33.17
N VAL A 434 -29.58 43.28 32.67
CA VAL A 434 -29.55 43.85 31.32
C VAL A 434 -28.47 43.13 30.52
N CYS A 435 -28.88 42.26 29.61
CA CYS A 435 -27.95 41.54 28.75
C CYS A 435 -27.84 42.22 27.39
N VAL A 436 -26.60 42.59 26.99
CA VAL A 436 -26.38 43.38 25.77
C VAL A 436 -25.66 42.56 24.70
N GLY A 437 -26.37 42.18 23.64
CA GLY A 437 -25.83 41.31 22.59
C GLY A 437 -24.66 41.92 21.81
N ALA A 438 -23.54 41.19 21.80
CA ALA A 438 -22.36 41.43 20.97
C ALA A 438 -22.28 40.43 19.81
N ASN A 439 -21.83 40.89 18.66
CA ASN A 439 -21.71 40.08 17.44
C ASN A 439 -20.72 38.92 17.64
N LEU A 440 -20.98 37.77 17.03
CA LEU A 440 -19.99 36.70 16.91
C LEU A 440 -18.75 37.21 16.16
N THR A 441 -17.59 36.65 16.50
CA THR A 441 -16.33 36.90 15.77
C THR A 441 -15.85 35.62 15.10
N VAL A 442 -15.15 35.76 13.97
CA VAL A 442 -14.62 34.63 13.20
C VAL A 442 -13.13 34.85 12.97
N THR A 443 -12.30 33.90 13.39
CA THR A 443 -10.89 33.83 13.01
C THR A 443 -10.63 32.54 12.24
N LYS A 444 -9.53 32.51 11.49
CA LYS A 444 -9.28 31.43 10.53
C LYS A 444 -7.80 31.17 10.29
N THR A 445 -7.44 29.90 10.08
CA THR A 445 -6.17 29.49 9.46
C THR A 445 -6.41 29.01 8.02
N ALA A 446 -5.39 29.13 7.17
CA ALA A 446 -5.39 28.57 5.81
C ALA A 446 -3.99 28.03 5.49
N ILE A 447 -3.88 26.70 5.39
CA ILE A 447 -2.64 25.96 5.19
C ILE A 447 -2.72 25.30 3.81
N PRO A 448 -2.02 25.84 2.80
CA PRO A 448 -2.01 25.25 1.47
C PRO A 448 -1.09 24.03 1.43
N SER A 449 -1.46 23.04 0.62
CA SER A 449 -0.63 21.90 0.26
C SER A 449 -0.81 21.53 -1.22
N PHE A 450 0.25 21.08 -1.87
CA PHE A 450 0.20 20.45 -3.19
C PHE A 450 1.32 19.43 -3.34
N THR A 451 1.21 18.55 -4.32
CA THR A 451 2.21 17.50 -4.62
C THR A 451 2.93 17.82 -5.92
N ARG A 452 4.26 17.91 -5.86
CA ARG A 452 5.14 18.06 -7.03
C ARG A 452 5.83 16.74 -7.34
N THR A 453 5.64 16.25 -8.55
CA THR A 453 6.26 15.01 -9.04
C THR A 453 7.28 15.31 -10.12
N TYR A 454 8.54 14.94 -9.89
CA TYR A 454 9.61 15.07 -10.91
C TYR A 454 9.57 13.93 -11.91
N LYS A 455 9.81 14.27 -13.18
CA LYS A 455 9.84 13.35 -14.31
C LYS A 455 11.28 13.12 -14.72
N TRP A 456 11.64 11.85 -14.90
CA TRP A 456 12.97 11.44 -15.26
C TRP A 456 12.99 10.77 -16.63
N SER A 457 14.18 10.65 -17.21
CA SER A 457 14.50 9.77 -18.32
C SER A 457 15.79 9.04 -18.02
N ILE A 458 15.96 7.87 -18.61
CA ILE A 458 17.19 7.09 -18.55
C ILE A 458 17.59 6.64 -19.95
N GLY A 459 18.84 6.91 -20.32
CA GLY A 459 19.50 6.41 -21.51
C GLY A 459 20.65 5.51 -21.12
N LYS A 460 20.83 4.40 -21.83
CA LYS A 460 21.99 3.53 -21.72
C LYS A 460 22.59 3.31 -23.09
N SER A 461 23.91 3.39 -23.19
CA SER A 461 24.66 3.05 -24.41
C SER A 461 25.89 2.22 -24.06
N ALA A 462 26.40 1.47 -25.03
CA ALA A 462 27.63 0.70 -24.92
C ALA A 462 28.57 1.04 -26.10
N ASN A 463 29.88 1.06 -25.84
CA ASN A 463 30.91 1.27 -26.85
C ASN A 463 32.17 0.42 -26.56
N PRO A 464 32.59 -0.48 -27.46
CA PRO A 464 31.88 -0.91 -28.69
C PRO A 464 30.56 -1.65 -28.36
N THR A 465 29.82 -2.12 -29.38
CA THR A 465 28.64 -2.99 -29.19
C THR A 465 28.90 -4.45 -29.58
N GLN A 466 29.97 -4.72 -30.34
CA GLN A 466 30.42 -6.06 -30.72
C GLN A 466 31.95 -6.08 -30.66
N THR A 467 32.56 -7.21 -30.31
CA THR A 467 34.01 -7.42 -30.47
C THR A 467 34.33 -8.89 -30.74
N ASN A 468 35.20 -9.13 -31.71
CA ASN A 468 35.67 -10.46 -32.09
C ASN A 468 37.01 -10.74 -31.38
N ILE A 469 37.16 -11.95 -30.81
CA ILE A 469 38.34 -12.38 -30.06
C ILE A 469 38.70 -13.84 -30.38
N ALA A 470 39.95 -14.23 -30.16
CA ALA A 470 40.33 -15.64 -30.19
C ALA A 470 39.96 -16.37 -28.90
N ALA A 471 39.72 -17.68 -29.00
CA ALA A 471 39.46 -18.52 -27.84
C ALA A 471 40.59 -18.39 -26.80
N GLY A 472 40.23 -17.98 -25.58
CA GLY A 472 41.16 -17.62 -24.50
C GLY A 472 41.36 -16.11 -24.30
N GLY A 473 40.82 -15.26 -25.17
CA GLY A 473 40.81 -13.81 -25.03
C GLY A 473 39.67 -13.26 -24.16
N SER A 474 39.61 -11.92 -24.07
CA SER A 474 38.48 -11.17 -23.50
C SER A 474 38.32 -9.82 -24.21
N ALA A 475 37.11 -9.26 -24.17
CA ALA A 475 36.76 -7.97 -24.74
C ALA A 475 36.19 -7.05 -23.66
N THR A 476 36.55 -5.76 -23.66
CA THR A 476 36.06 -4.77 -22.70
C THR A 476 35.06 -3.83 -23.35
N PHE A 477 33.87 -3.74 -22.76
CA PHE A 477 32.77 -2.88 -23.20
C PHE A 477 32.55 -1.78 -22.16
N ASN A 478 32.52 -0.53 -22.61
CA ASN A 478 32.24 0.62 -21.76
C ASN A 478 30.77 1.01 -21.90
N TYR A 479 30.07 1.13 -20.79
CA TYR A 479 28.69 1.59 -20.72
C TYR A 479 28.62 3.04 -20.25
N SER A 480 27.69 3.79 -20.80
CA SER A 480 27.30 5.11 -20.30
C SER A 480 25.80 5.07 -19.97
N ILE A 481 25.47 5.10 -18.68
CA ILE A 481 24.10 5.26 -18.20
C ILE A 481 23.91 6.74 -17.87
N VAL A 482 22.97 7.42 -18.51
CA VAL A 482 22.60 8.81 -18.22
C VAL A 482 21.19 8.84 -17.66
N ALA A 483 21.02 9.33 -16.45
CA ALA A 483 19.71 9.61 -15.87
C ALA A 483 19.54 11.12 -15.73
N SER A 484 18.48 11.65 -16.34
CA SER A 484 18.22 13.09 -16.47
C SER A 484 16.81 13.44 -16.03
N GLU A 485 16.68 14.51 -15.26
CA GLU A 485 15.40 15.17 -15.03
C GLU A 485 14.91 15.79 -16.35
N THR A 486 13.60 15.70 -16.59
CA THR A 486 12.92 16.14 -17.82
C THR A 486 11.80 17.15 -17.57
N GLY A 487 11.61 17.52 -16.31
CA GLY A 487 10.59 18.45 -15.84
C GLY A 487 9.77 17.90 -14.68
N LEU A 488 8.66 18.57 -14.38
CA LEU A 488 7.83 18.30 -13.21
C LEU A 488 6.34 18.39 -13.56
N VAL A 489 5.48 17.96 -12.63
CA VAL A 489 4.04 18.18 -12.68
C VAL A 489 3.49 18.37 -11.26
N ASP A 490 2.65 19.39 -11.09
CA ASP A 490 2.03 19.73 -9.82
C ASP A 490 0.56 19.29 -9.79
N SER A 491 0.14 18.71 -8.66
CA SER A 491 -1.17 18.05 -8.49
C SER A 491 -1.62 18.07 -7.03
N ALA A 492 -2.80 17.50 -6.73
CA ALA A 492 -3.33 17.38 -5.36
C ALA A 492 -3.35 18.71 -4.56
N TRP A 493 -3.72 19.80 -5.24
CA TRP A 493 -3.84 21.12 -4.62
C TRP A 493 -4.99 21.12 -3.61
N GLN A 494 -4.72 21.58 -2.39
CA GLN A 494 -5.66 21.59 -1.27
C GLN A 494 -5.33 22.74 -0.31
N VAL A 495 -6.34 23.32 0.34
CA VAL A 495 -6.15 24.26 1.46
C VAL A 495 -6.99 23.80 2.64
N ASP A 496 -6.32 23.49 3.75
CA ASP A 496 -6.97 23.05 5.00
C ASP A 496 -6.83 24.10 6.10
N GLY A 497 -7.66 23.97 7.13
CA GLY A 497 -7.44 24.68 8.39
C GLY A 497 -8.67 24.63 9.28
N ILE A 498 -8.73 25.62 10.18
CA ILE A 498 -9.76 25.72 11.22
C ILE A 498 -10.43 27.09 11.11
N ILE A 499 -11.76 27.09 11.11
CA ILE A 499 -12.61 28.26 11.32
C ILE A 499 -12.97 28.28 12.82
N THR A 500 -12.61 29.34 13.53
CA THR A 500 -12.98 29.49 14.95
C THR A 500 -14.03 30.57 15.08
N VAL A 501 -15.27 30.17 15.39
CA VAL A 501 -16.36 31.10 15.68
C VAL A 501 -16.42 31.30 17.19
N SER A 502 -16.26 32.54 17.65
CA SER A 502 -16.24 32.89 19.07
C SER A 502 -17.45 33.74 19.47
N ASN A 503 -18.12 33.34 20.54
CA ASN A 503 -19.25 34.02 21.14
C ASN A 503 -18.79 34.82 22.36
N PRO A 504 -18.73 36.17 22.28
CA PRO A 504 -18.31 37.01 23.39
C PRO A 504 -19.38 37.16 24.49
N ASN A 505 -20.63 36.74 24.25
CA ASN A 505 -21.75 36.91 25.18
C ASN A 505 -21.64 35.92 26.34
N ASN A 506 -21.83 36.37 27.59
CA ASN A 506 -21.62 35.56 28.79
C ASN A 506 -22.87 34.87 29.39
N TRP A 507 -24.06 35.04 28.80
CA TRP A 507 -25.31 34.44 29.28
C TRP A 507 -25.91 33.39 28.34
N GLU A 508 -25.86 33.60 27.01
CA GLU A 508 -26.51 32.71 26.03
C GLU A 508 -25.56 32.10 24.99
N ALA A 509 -25.99 30.95 24.43
CA ALA A 509 -25.35 30.30 23.31
C ALA A 509 -26.03 30.69 21.98
N ILE A 510 -25.25 31.08 20.98
CA ILE A 510 -25.78 31.54 19.69
C ILE A 510 -25.68 30.41 18.66
N THR A 511 -26.78 30.12 17.98
CA THR A 511 -26.80 29.18 16.83
C THR A 511 -26.48 29.92 15.54
N ALA A 512 -25.44 29.47 14.82
CA ALA A 512 -24.98 30.05 13.57
C ALA A 512 -24.77 29.02 12.46
N ASN A 513 -24.78 29.45 11.20
CA ASN A 513 -24.38 28.64 10.05
C ASN A 513 -23.08 29.19 9.48
N VAL A 514 -22.08 28.32 9.32
CA VAL A 514 -20.72 28.62 8.89
C VAL A 514 -20.50 28.03 7.49
N THR A 515 -20.16 28.92 6.56
CA THR A 515 -19.81 28.60 5.18
C THR A 515 -18.40 29.08 4.88
N ASP A 516 -17.79 28.54 3.83
CA ASP A 516 -16.44 28.92 3.43
C ASP A 516 -16.30 29.05 1.92
N ALA A 517 -15.47 29.99 1.48
CA ALA A 517 -15.19 30.26 0.08
C ALA A 517 -13.71 30.61 -0.14
N ILE A 518 -13.22 30.37 -1.36
CA ILE A 518 -11.83 30.63 -1.75
C ILE A 518 -11.82 31.25 -3.15
N ASP A 519 -11.01 32.29 -3.35
CA ASP A 519 -11.09 33.19 -4.51
C ASP A 519 -10.31 32.73 -5.76
N ASN A 520 -9.48 31.70 -5.66
CA ASN A 520 -8.61 31.20 -6.74
C ASN A 520 -9.09 29.90 -7.43
N GLY A 521 -10.37 29.55 -7.30
CA GLY A 521 -11.02 28.47 -8.06
C GLY A 521 -11.14 27.11 -7.37
N GLY A 522 -10.90 27.03 -6.06
CA GLY A 522 -11.17 25.83 -5.26
C GLY A 522 -12.63 25.74 -4.80
N ASN A 523 -13.05 24.56 -4.35
CA ASN A 523 -14.36 24.33 -3.74
C ASN A 523 -14.20 23.87 -2.28
N CYS A 524 -14.83 24.60 -1.36
CA CYS A 524 -14.64 24.45 0.08
C CYS A 524 -15.79 23.72 0.77
N THR A 525 -15.46 22.90 1.77
CA THR A 525 -16.42 22.20 2.63
C THR A 525 -16.07 22.45 4.09
N VAL A 526 -17.09 22.74 4.92
CA VAL A 526 -16.94 22.95 6.37
C VAL A 526 -17.61 21.79 7.10
N VAL A 527 -16.82 21.02 7.85
CA VAL A 527 -17.34 19.86 8.59
C VAL A 527 -18.16 20.36 9.78
N GLY A 528 -19.44 20.00 9.83
CA GLY A 528 -20.35 20.41 10.89
C GLY A 528 -20.80 21.88 10.84
N GLY A 529 -20.59 22.60 9.73
CA GLY A 529 -20.88 24.04 9.63
C GLY A 529 -22.36 24.46 9.69
N THR A 530 -23.33 23.55 9.79
CA THR A 530 -24.76 23.88 9.86
C THR A 530 -25.30 23.82 11.28
N SER A 531 -26.07 24.83 11.70
CA SER A 531 -26.68 24.92 13.04
C SER A 531 -25.67 24.75 14.19
N VAL A 532 -24.50 25.38 14.05
CA VAL A 532 -23.43 25.39 15.05
C VAL A 532 -23.87 26.17 16.28
N SER A 533 -24.05 25.47 17.41
CA SER A 533 -24.28 26.11 18.71
C SER A 533 -22.93 26.56 19.29
N VAL A 534 -22.74 27.87 19.41
CA VAL A 534 -21.52 28.48 19.97
C VAL A 534 -21.80 28.88 21.43
N PRO A 535 -21.25 28.17 22.44
CA PRO A 535 -21.59 28.42 23.85
C PRO A 535 -21.20 29.82 24.33
N ALA A 536 -21.84 30.28 25.40
CA ALA A 536 -21.53 31.54 26.06
C ALA A 536 -20.04 31.62 26.46
N SER A 537 -19.42 32.79 26.26
CA SER A 537 -18.00 33.08 26.53
C SER A 537 -17.02 32.03 25.99
N SER A 538 -17.33 31.42 24.85
CA SER A 538 -16.60 30.27 24.30
C SER A 538 -16.44 30.37 22.78
N SER A 539 -15.74 29.41 22.20
CA SER A 539 -15.56 29.31 20.75
C SER A 539 -15.65 27.88 20.26
N VAL A 540 -16.09 27.72 19.01
CA VAL A 540 -16.19 26.43 18.33
C VAL A 540 -15.20 26.41 17.15
N PRO A 541 -14.20 25.52 17.18
CA PRO A 541 -13.34 25.25 16.03
C PRO A 541 -14.05 24.28 15.05
N LEU A 542 -14.04 24.62 13.77
CA LEU A 542 -14.60 23.82 12.69
C LEU A 542 -13.54 23.57 11.63
N ASN A 543 -13.24 22.30 11.35
CA ASN A 543 -12.33 21.95 10.28
C ASN A 543 -12.99 22.24 8.92
N TYR A 544 -12.20 22.75 7.98
CA TYR A 544 -12.61 22.92 6.60
C TYR A 544 -11.50 22.48 5.64
N THR A 545 -11.91 22.11 4.43
CA THR A 545 -11.01 21.73 3.35
C THR A 545 -11.50 22.35 2.04
N CYS A 546 -10.63 23.04 1.33
CA CYS A 546 -10.85 23.47 -0.06
C CYS A 546 -10.06 22.56 -1.00
N THR A 547 -10.75 21.95 -1.97
CA THR A 547 -10.16 21.05 -2.98
C THR A 547 -10.22 21.67 -4.38
N TYR A 548 -9.32 21.28 -5.26
CA TYR A 548 -9.23 21.78 -6.62
C TYR A 548 -9.23 20.63 -7.64
N ALA A 549 -10.02 20.75 -8.69
CA ALA A 549 -10.08 19.75 -9.77
C ALA A 549 -8.90 19.86 -10.76
N ALA A 550 -8.19 20.99 -10.76
CA ALA A 550 -7.03 21.29 -11.60
C ALA A 550 -6.08 22.23 -10.83
N ALA A 551 -5.01 22.71 -11.47
CA ALA A 551 -4.18 23.76 -10.88
C ALA A 551 -5.02 25.04 -10.61
N PRO A 552 -4.78 25.75 -9.49
CA PRO A 552 -5.52 26.95 -9.13
C PRO A 552 -5.28 28.08 -10.14
N ILE A 553 -6.25 29.00 -10.25
CA ILE A 553 -6.18 30.16 -11.18
C ILE A 553 -4.99 31.07 -10.83
N SER A 554 -4.65 31.14 -9.54
CA SER A 554 -3.50 31.84 -8.98
C SER A 554 -2.88 31.01 -7.86
N ALA A 555 -1.55 31.00 -7.78
CA ALA A 555 -0.81 30.33 -6.70
C ALA A 555 -1.07 30.97 -5.32
N SER A 556 -1.51 32.23 -5.26
CA SER A 556 -1.99 32.91 -4.05
C SER A 556 -3.49 33.19 -4.12
N GLY A 557 -4.12 33.28 -2.94
CA GLY A 557 -5.52 33.62 -2.80
C GLY A 557 -5.89 33.98 -1.36
N THR A 558 -7.15 34.35 -1.16
CA THR A 558 -7.78 34.60 0.13
C THR A 558 -8.85 33.55 0.38
N ASN A 559 -8.74 32.85 1.51
CA ASN A 559 -9.81 32.01 2.00
C ASN A 559 -10.68 32.81 2.98
N THR A 560 -12.01 32.71 2.85
CA THR A 560 -12.99 33.54 3.55
C THR A 560 -14.09 32.68 4.16
N ALA A 561 -14.05 32.54 5.49
CA ALA A 561 -15.16 31.99 6.24
C ALA A 561 -16.21 33.07 6.50
N SER A 562 -17.48 32.70 6.31
CA SER A 562 -18.64 33.54 6.63
C SER A 562 -19.55 32.78 7.59
N THR A 563 -19.85 33.38 8.74
CA THR A 563 -20.85 32.86 9.67
C THR A 563 -22.10 33.76 9.66
N GLY A 564 -23.28 33.17 9.73
CA GLY A 564 -24.56 33.87 9.75
C GLY A 564 -25.50 33.33 10.82
N TRP A 565 -26.14 34.22 11.57
CA TRP A 565 -27.04 33.92 12.68
C TRP A 565 -28.24 34.88 12.71
N THR A 566 -29.25 34.59 13.53
CA THR A 566 -30.44 35.46 13.62
C THR A 566 -30.21 36.57 14.63
N ALA A 567 -29.94 37.79 14.14
CA ALA A 567 -29.62 38.93 15.00
C ALA A 567 -30.73 39.27 16.02
N ALA A 568 -31.99 39.06 15.65
CA ALA A 568 -33.14 39.32 16.52
C ALA A 568 -33.31 38.32 17.68
N THR A 569 -32.71 37.13 17.61
CA THR A 569 -32.77 36.13 18.70
C THR A 569 -31.52 36.10 19.56
N ALA A 570 -30.38 36.57 19.04
CA ALA A 570 -29.11 36.71 19.75
C ALA A 570 -28.84 38.16 20.22
N PHE A 571 -29.86 39.02 20.06
CA PHE A 571 -29.83 40.45 20.40
C PHE A 571 -28.60 41.19 19.85
N THR A 572 -28.11 40.84 18.67
CA THR A 572 -26.88 41.43 18.09
C THR A 572 -27.19 42.56 17.11
N THR A 573 -26.20 43.42 16.81
CA THR A 573 -26.37 44.51 15.82
C THR A 573 -26.12 44.06 14.38
N ALA A 574 -25.41 42.95 14.18
CA ALA A 574 -25.23 42.29 12.88
C ALA A 574 -25.79 40.85 12.92
N SER A 575 -26.12 40.30 11.75
CA SER A 575 -26.53 38.91 11.56
C SER A 575 -25.45 38.03 10.92
N SER A 576 -24.24 38.55 10.74
CA SER A 576 -23.13 37.86 10.11
C SER A 576 -21.77 38.43 10.51
N ALA A 577 -20.74 37.61 10.39
CA ALA A 577 -19.33 37.98 10.55
C ALA A 577 -18.47 37.17 9.57
N ILE A 578 -17.33 37.73 9.18
CA ILE A 578 -16.38 37.10 8.26
C ILE A 578 -15.00 37.01 8.89
N GLY A 579 -14.26 35.96 8.55
CA GLY A 579 -12.86 35.78 8.89
C GLY A 579 -12.08 35.40 7.63
N THR A 580 -11.08 36.19 7.27
CA THR A 580 -10.26 36.00 6.06
C THR A 580 -8.84 35.60 6.42
N GLN A 581 -8.24 34.70 5.66
CA GLN A 581 -6.82 34.36 5.77
C GLN A 581 -6.19 34.22 4.37
N PRO A 582 -5.14 35.01 4.05
CA PRO A 582 -4.38 34.80 2.82
C PRO A 582 -3.53 33.53 2.92
N PHE A 583 -3.33 32.88 1.77
CA PHE A 583 -2.45 31.72 1.61
C PHE A 583 -1.70 31.80 0.27
N THR A 584 -0.63 31.03 0.13
CA THR A 584 0.09 30.88 -1.14
C THR A 584 0.66 29.47 -1.26
N PHE A 585 0.38 28.78 -2.35
CA PHE A 585 1.07 27.56 -2.74
C PHE A 585 2.51 27.91 -3.13
N ASN A 586 3.44 27.73 -2.19
CA ASN A 586 4.85 28.01 -2.39
C ASN A 586 5.74 27.09 -1.53
N GLU A 587 7.04 27.13 -1.84
CA GLU A 587 8.13 26.42 -1.16
C GLU A 587 8.43 26.92 0.27
N GLY A 588 7.79 28.01 0.71
CA GLY A 588 8.13 28.69 1.96
C GLY A 588 7.57 28.02 3.21
N THR A 589 6.70 27.02 3.04
CA THR A 589 6.09 26.27 4.16
C THR A 589 6.70 24.88 4.23
N ALA A 590 7.27 24.52 5.38
CA ALA A 590 7.94 23.22 5.55
C ALA A 590 6.99 22.04 5.22
N GLY A 591 7.38 21.22 4.23
CA GLY A 591 6.56 20.10 3.73
C GLY A 591 5.60 20.43 2.58
N ASN A 592 5.57 21.68 2.10
CA ASN A 592 4.80 22.09 0.93
C ASN A 592 5.74 22.62 -0.18
N PRO A 593 5.72 22.05 -1.40
CA PRO A 593 4.98 20.86 -1.81
C PRO A 593 5.51 19.58 -1.17
N THR A 594 4.65 18.56 -1.15
CA THR A 594 5.11 17.17 -1.02
C THR A 594 5.85 16.80 -2.30
N ARG A 595 7.14 16.49 -2.18
CA ARG A 595 8.03 16.24 -3.33
C ARG A 595 8.16 14.74 -3.59
N VAL A 596 7.77 14.30 -4.79
CA VAL A 596 7.80 12.90 -5.24
C VAL A 596 8.88 12.74 -6.33
N ASN A 597 9.75 11.74 -6.18
CA ASN A 597 10.89 11.46 -7.07
C ASN A 597 11.93 12.59 -7.17
N GLN A 598 12.10 13.42 -6.13
CA GLN A 598 13.13 14.48 -6.15
C GLN A 598 14.55 13.88 -6.15
N MET A 599 14.73 12.75 -5.46
CA MET A 599 15.88 11.87 -5.60
C MET A 599 15.39 10.60 -6.29
N VAL A 600 16.21 10.06 -7.19
CA VAL A 600 15.98 8.74 -7.78
C VAL A 600 17.23 7.87 -7.73
N ASN A 601 17.09 6.57 -7.57
CA ASN A 601 18.18 5.62 -7.53
C ASN A 601 18.27 4.87 -8.86
N VAL A 602 19.49 4.75 -9.40
CA VAL A 602 19.76 4.00 -10.63
C VAL A 602 20.40 2.67 -10.29
N THR A 603 19.84 1.58 -10.80
CA THR A 603 20.42 0.24 -10.75
C THR A 603 20.79 -0.26 -12.15
N ASP A 604 21.76 -1.16 -12.25
CA ASP A 604 22.21 -1.80 -13.49
C ASP A 604 22.17 -3.32 -13.33
N THR A 605 21.51 -4.02 -14.26
CA THR A 605 21.30 -5.46 -14.22
C THR A 605 21.98 -6.10 -15.42
N PHE A 606 23.19 -6.60 -15.21
CA PHE A 606 24.03 -7.18 -16.26
C PHE A 606 23.76 -8.68 -16.42
N SER A 607 23.32 -9.11 -17.61
CA SER A 607 23.26 -10.50 -18.06
C SER A 607 22.61 -11.52 -17.09
N GLY A 608 21.64 -11.10 -16.30
CA GLY A 608 20.94 -11.94 -15.31
C GLY A 608 21.57 -11.98 -13.91
N GLU A 609 22.62 -11.17 -13.66
CA GLU A 609 23.12 -10.87 -12.31
C GLU A 609 22.07 -10.15 -11.45
N LEU A 610 22.31 -10.07 -10.13
CA LEU A 610 21.50 -9.22 -9.25
C LEU A 610 21.69 -7.74 -9.61
N PRO A 611 20.65 -6.89 -9.53
CA PRO A 611 20.76 -5.45 -9.80
C PRO A 611 21.82 -4.78 -8.92
N HIS A 612 22.81 -4.17 -9.55
CA HIS A 612 23.86 -3.39 -8.90
C HIS A 612 23.44 -1.92 -8.77
N SER A 613 23.60 -1.31 -7.59
CA SER A 613 23.26 0.11 -7.39
C SER A 613 24.38 1.02 -7.89
N LEU A 614 24.09 1.85 -8.90
CA LEU A 614 25.02 2.86 -9.41
C LEU A 614 25.01 4.14 -8.56
N GLY A 615 23.91 4.41 -7.86
CA GLY A 615 23.77 5.52 -6.92
C GLY A 615 22.52 6.38 -7.14
N GLY A 616 22.39 7.41 -6.31
CA GLY A 616 21.29 8.37 -6.36
C GLY A 616 21.58 9.57 -7.27
N VAL A 617 20.55 10.04 -7.97
CA VAL A 617 20.55 11.27 -8.79
C VAL A 617 19.57 12.27 -8.21
N GLY A 618 20.01 13.51 -8.07
CA GLY A 618 19.24 14.62 -7.54
C GLY A 618 20.04 15.46 -6.52
N PRO A 619 19.38 16.35 -5.77
CA PRO A 619 17.94 16.62 -5.85
C PRO A 619 17.57 17.31 -7.17
N ALA A 620 16.48 16.87 -7.80
CA ALA A 620 15.84 17.53 -8.93
C ALA A 620 15.45 18.99 -8.60
N VAL A 621 15.46 19.85 -9.64
CA VAL A 621 15.37 21.31 -9.48
C VAL A 621 14.11 21.90 -10.12
N ASP A 622 13.39 22.72 -9.37
CA ASP A 622 12.11 23.29 -9.81
C ASP A 622 12.26 24.23 -11.03
N THR A 623 13.42 24.87 -11.19
CA THR A 623 13.72 25.82 -12.28
C THR A 623 15.20 25.81 -12.63
N GLY A 624 15.54 26.04 -13.90
CA GLY A 624 16.93 26.18 -14.37
C GLY A 624 17.35 25.00 -15.25
N THR A 625 18.63 24.63 -15.19
CA THR A 625 19.15 23.44 -15.88
C THR A 625 18.81 22.20 -15.07
N TYR A 626 17.98 21.31 -15.63
CA TYR A 626 17.61 20.05 -15.00
C TYR A 626 18.81 19.17 -14.67
N VAL A 627 18.72 18.44 -13.55
CA VAL A 627 19.81 17.59 -13.07
C VAL A 627 20.01 16.40 -14.00
N SER A 628 21.27 16.12 -14.36
CA SER A 628 21.65 14.94 -15.11
C SER A 628 22.95 14.37 -14.53
N GLN A 629 22.97 13.06 -14.28
CA GLN A 629 24.20 12.33 -13.97
C GLN A 629 24.50 11.27 -15.01
N THR A 630 25.78 11.07 -15.27
CA THR A 630 26.31 9.99 -16.10
C THR A 630 27.08 9.02 -15.22
N PHE A 631 26.68 7.76 -15.23
CA PHE A 631 27.38 6.66 -14.57
C PHE A 631 28.16 5.88 -15.65
N PRO A 632 29.50 6.00 -15.69
CA PRO A 632 30.32 5.10 -16.48
C PRO A 632 30.41 3.74 -15.78
N ASP A 633 30.20 2.65 -16.52
CA ASP A 633 30.55 1.28 -16.11
C ASP A 633 31.41 0.63 -17.20
N SER A 634 32.16 -0.41 -16.87
CA SER A 634 32.94 -1.18 -17.84
C SER A 634 32.94 -2.67 -17.48
N ARG A 635 32.62 -3.52 -18.44
CA ARG A 635 32.63 -4.98 -18.25
C ARG A 635 33.61 -5.63 -19.21
N THR A 636 34.52 -6.44 -18.67
CA THR A 636 35.41 -7.30 -19.45
C THR A 636 34.81 -8.70 -19.52
N LEU A 637 34.52 -9.15 -20.73
CA LEU A 637 33.74 -10.35 -21.03
C LEU A 637 34.59 -11.31 -21.87
N SER A 638 34.53 -12.60 -21.53
CA SER A 638 34.90 -13.69 -22.44
C SER A 638 33.62 -14.22 -23.08
N GLY A 639 33.68 -14.70 -24.32
CA GLY A 639 32.56 -15.38 -24.98
C GLY A 639 32.72 -16.90 -25.01
N VAL A 640 31.72 -17.60 -25.55
CA VAL A 640 31.79 -19.05 -25.77
C VAL A 640 32.54 -19.36 -27.07
N ALA A 641 33.54 -20.22 -27.00
CA ALA A 641 34.40 -20.58 -28.13
C ALA A 641 33.60 -21.16 -29.32
N GLY A 642 33.74 -20.55 -30.49
CA GLY A 642 33.07 -20.95 -31.74
C GLY A 642 31.72 -20.26 -32.01
N THR A 643 31.25 -19.37 -31.13
CA THR A 643 29.97 -18.67 -31.30
C THR A 643 30.04 -17.20 -30.90
N CYS A 644 29.02 -16.43 -31.28
CA CYS A 644 28.75 -15.12 -30.72
C CYS A 644 27.84 -15.25 -29.48
N THR A 645 28.15 -14.50 -28.43
CA THR A 645 27.37 -14.52 -27.16
C THR A 645 26.88 -13.12 -26.84
N ASP A 646 25.56 -12.96 -26.75
CA ASP A 646 24.90 -11.72 -26.32
C ASP A 646 24.93 -11.56 -24.79
N TYR A 647 25.29 -10.37 -24.35
CA TYR A 647 25.29 -9.95 -22.95
C TYR A 647 24.35 -8.74 -22.77
N PRO A 648 23.06 -8.96 -22.43
CA PRO A 648 22.11 -7.88 -22.24
C PRO A 648 22.42 -7.13 -20.94
N ASN A 649 22.44 -5.79 -20.98
CA ASN A 649 22.57 -4.98 -19.77
C ASN A 649 21.44 -3.95 -19.66
N VAL A 650 20.71 -3.95 -18.54
CA VAL A 650 19.52 -3.11 -18.33
C VAL A 650 19.70 -2.20 -17.11
N ALA A 651 19.76 -0.90 -17.36
CA ALA A 651 19.70 0.12 -16.31
C ALA A 651 18.25 0.48 -15.98
N THR A 652 17.93 0.67 -14.70
CA THR A 652 16.58 0.96 -14.21
C THR A 652 16.60 2.11 -13.20
N ILE A 653 15.67 3.06 -13.34
CA ILE A 653 15.34 4.01 -12.27
C ILE A 653 14.33 3.32 -11.34
N VAL A 654 14.68 3.17 -10.06
CA VAL A 654 13.91 2.37 -9.09
C VAL A 654 12.53 2.96 -8.79
N GLU A 655 12.44 4.27 -8.61
CA GLU A 655 11.21 4.96 -8.19
C GLU A 655 10.18 5.12 -9.33
N THR A 656 10.64 5.13 -10.58
CA THR A 656 9.78 5.28 -11.76
C THR A 656 9.61 3.99 -12.58
N ASN A 657 10.39 2.95 -12.29
CA ASN A 657 10.53 1.73 -13.08
C ASN A 657 10.88 1.97 -14.57
N GLN A 658 11.46 3.13 -14.89
CA GLN A 658 11.93 3.41 -16.26
C GLN A 658 13.22 2.65 -16.53
N THR A 659 13.29 1.93 -17.64
CA THR A 659 14.43 1.10 -18.02
C THR A 659 15.09 1.59 -19.31
N SER A 660 16.41 1.46 -19.42
CA SER A 660 17.15 1.59 -20.67
C SER A 660 18.14 0.43 -20.82
N ASN A 661 18.22 -0.17 -22.00
CA ASN A 661 19.03 -1.35 -22.24
C ASN A 661 20.12 -1.10 -23.30
N ALA A 662 21.24 -1.78 -23.14
CA ALA A 662 22.28 -1.91 -24.15
C ALA A 662 22.85 -3.33 -24.06
N THR A 663 22.65 -4.12 -25.11
CA THR A 663 23.25 -5.46 -25.26
C THR A 663 24.59 -5.31 -25.98
N VAL A 664 25.58 -6.11 -25.58
CA VAL A 664 26.86 -6.24 -26.29
C VAL A 664 27.14 -7.69 -26.68
N GLU A 665 27.82 -7.90 -27.80
CA GLU A 665 28.07 -9.23 -28.36
C GLU A 665 29.57 -9.55 -28.38
N VAL A 666 29.94 -10.76 -27.95
CA VAL A 666 31.33 -11.28 -28.04
C VAL A 666 31.37 -12.48 -28.96
N CYS A 667 32.03 -12.36 -30.10
CA CYS A 667 32.25 -13.47 -31.04
C CYS A 667 33.63 -14.09 -30.83
N VAL A 668 33.69 -15.40 -30.62
CA VAL A 668 34.94 -16.11 -30.31
C VAL A 668 35.33 -17.07 -31.41
N GLY A 669 36.47 -16.84 -32.04
CA GLY A 669 37.01 -17.71 -33.08
C GLY A 669 37.76 -18.93 -32.52
N VAL A 670 37.59 -20.08 -33.19
CA VAL A 670 38.30 -21.34 -32.95
C VAL A 670 38.90 -21.90 -34.25
N ASP A 671 39.96 -22.70 -34.11
CA ASP A 671 40.71 -23.26 -35.24
C ASP A 671 39.86 -24.22 -36.09
N LEU A 672 40.16 -24.27 -37.40
CA LEU A 672 39.61 -25.30 -38.28
C LEU A 672 40.17 -26.68 -37.91
N THR A 673 39.38 -27.73 -38.13
CA THR A 673 39.82 -29.12 -37.94
C THR A 673 39.95 -29.85 -39.28
N VAL A 674 40.91 -30.77 -39.40
CA VAL A 674 41.24 -31.44 -40.68
C VAL A 674 41.24 -32.97 -40.51
N SER A 675 40.62 -33.67 -41.46
CA SER A 675 40.58 -35.15 -41.51
C SER A 675 40.82 -35.66 -42.95
N LYS A 676 41.18 -36.94 -43.13
CA LYS A 676 41.70 -37.46 -44.41
C LYS A 676 41.40 -38.95 -44.66
N THR A 677 41.35 -39.37 -45.92
CA THR A 677 41.12 -40.75 -46.40
C THR A 677 42.10 -41.17 -47.51
N ALA A 678 42.31 -42.47 -47.81
CA ALA A 678 43.25 -42.97 -48.85
C ALA A 678 42.82 -44.29 -49.57
N SER A 679 43.22 -44.53 -50.83
CA SER A 679 42.86 -45.69 -51.70
C SER A 679 43.86 -45.91 -52.89
N ARG A 680 43.95 -47.09 -53.56
CA ARG A 680 45.12 -47.54 -54.41
C ARG A 680 44.84 -48.42 -55.67
N THR A 681 45.79 -48.55 -56.64
CA THR A 681 45.69 -49.38 -57.92
C THR A 681 47.05 -49.88 -58.55
N ILE A 682 47.08 -51.01 -59.36
CA ILE A 682 48.27 -51.69 -60.03
C ILE A 682 47.90 -52.64 -61.26
N SER A 683 48.78 -53.00 -62.25
CA SER A 683 48.52 -53.91 -63.45
C SER A 683 49.68 -54.86 -63.97
N LYS A 684 49.42 -55.96 -64.76
CA LYS A 684 50.37 -57.07 -65.19
C LYS A 684 50.27 -57.63 -66.65
N ASN A 685 51.37 -58.13 -67.29
CA ASN A 685 51.42 -58.70 -68.69
C ASN A 685 52.41 -59.92 -68.90
N VAL A 686 52.16 -60.83 -69.87
CA VAL A 686 52.93 -62.07 -70.20
C VAL A 686 53.26 -62.18 -71.71
N ASP A 687 54.52 -62.36 -72.15
CA ASP A 687 54.87 -62.14 -73.58
C ASP A 687 55.98 -63.01 -74.25
N LYS A 688 56.50 -64.08 -73.62
CA LYS A 688 57.65 -64.85 -74.18
C LYS A 688 57.38 -66.36 -74.38
N THR A 689 57.58 -66.87 -75.60
CA THR A 689 57.35 -68.29 -76.02
C THR A 689 58.33 -68.79 -77.11
N LEU A 690 58.50 -70.12 -77.26
CA LEU A 690 59.42 -70.78 -78.22
C LEU A 690 58.78 -71.99 -78.94
N LEU A 691 59.21 -72.30 -80.18
CA LEU A 691 58.71 -73.42 -81.02
C LEU A 691 59.86 -74.21 -81.72
N ASN A 692 59.73 -75.54 -81.87
CA ASN A 692 60.70 -76.42 -82.57
C ASN A 692 60.00 -77.52 -83.40
N ALA A 693 60.55 -77.95 -84.55
CA ALA A 693 59.98 -78.98 -85.43
C ALA A 693 61.03 -79.95 -86.04
N GLY A 694 60.69 -81.24 -86.22
CA GLY A 694 61.59 -82.26 -86.79
C GLY A 694 60.90 -83.57 -87.22
N GLY A 695 61.53 -84.37 -88.10
CA GLY A 695 61.02 -85.69 -88.52
C GLY A 695 61.50 -86.24 -89.87
N THR A 696 61.68 -87.57 -89.99
CA THR A 696 62.05 -88.30 -91.24
C THR A 696 61.02 -89.36 -91.68
N ALA A 697 59.78 -89.26 -91.18
CA ALA A 697 58.53 -89.91 -91.65
C ALA A 697 57.40 -89.64 -90.62
N THR A 698 57.80 -89.53 -89.35
CA THR A 698 57.01 -89.02 -88.23
C THR A 698 57.50 -87.62 -87.89
N TYR A 699 56.57 -86.65 -87.82
CA TYR A 699 56.81 -85.24 -87.52
C TYR A 699 56.40 -84.90 -86.09
N THR A 700 57.03 -83.90 -85.48
CA THR A 700 56.65 -83.38 -84.15
C THR A 700 56.92 -81.88 -84.04
N VAL A 701 56.01 -81.14 -83.38
CA VAL A 701 56.09 -79.70 -83.07
C VAL A 701 55.93 -79.49 -81.57
N THR A 702 56.78 -78.69 -80.91
CA THR A 702 56.72 -78.44 -79.45
C THR A 702 56.68 -76.94 -79.12
N ALA A 703 55.83 -76.52 -78.18
CA ALA A 703 55.67 -75.12 -77.75
C ALA A 703 55.89 -74.92 -76.22
N THR A 704 56.51 -73.80 -75.81
CA THR A 704 56.97 -73.55 -74.41
C THR A 704 56.82 -72.07 -73.98
N GLN A 705 56.48 -71.78 -72.72
CA GLN A 705 56.38 -70.43 -72.08
C GLN A 705 57.67 -70.01 -71.32
N THR A 706 58.01 -68.70 -71.27
CA THR A 706 59.23 -68.21 -70.56
C THR A 706 59.19 -66.91 -69.68
N GLY A 707 58.11 -66.11 -69.48
CA GLY A 707 58.11 -64.99 -68.47
C GLY A 707 56.98 -63.91 -68.48
N PHE A 708 56.97 -62.94 -67.53
CA PHE A 708 55.96 -61.83 -67.33
C PHE A 708 56.48 -60.54 -66.61
N THR A 709 55.70 -59.42 -66.55
CA THR A 709 56.03 -58.09 -65.92
C THR A 709 54.82 -57.29 -65.31
N ASP A 710 55.03 -56.38 -64.32
CA ASP A 710 54.00 -55.53 -63.60
C ASP A 710 54.23 -53.98 -63.69
N SER A 711 53.20 -53.12 -63.46
CA SER A 711 53.29 -51.63 -63.54
C SER A 711 52.13 -50.79 -62.88
N ALA A 712 52.33 -49.45 -62.79
CA ALA A 712 51.37 -48.35 -62.50
C ALA A 712 50.78 -48.17 -61.07
N TRP A 713 51.45 -47.41 -60.20
CA TRP A 713 51.14 -47.23 -58.76
C TRP A 713 50.56 -45.83 -58.41
N LYS A 714 49.40 -45.77 -57.74
CA LYS A 714 48.74 -44.49 -57.29
C LYS A 714 48.05 -44.60 -55.93
N VAL A 715 47.93 -43.46 -55.23
CA VAL A 715 47.12 -43.28 -54.00
C VAL A 715 46.18 -42.07 -54.17
N SER A 716 44.91 -42.15 -53.79
CA SER A 716 43.95 -41.03 -53.85
C SER A 716 42.94 -41.02 -52.70
N GLY A 717 42.27 -39.89 -52.46
CA GLY A 717 41.29 -39.75 -51.38
C GLY A 717 40.74 -38.33 -51.27
N ALA A 718 40.25 -37.96 -50.08
CA ALA A 718 39.80 -36.60 -49.78
C ALA A 718 40.44 -36.05 -48.49
N ILE A 719 40.59 -34.73 -48.42
CA ILE A 719 40.92 -33.96 -47.21
C ILE A 719 39.67 -33.16 -46.86
N THR A 720 39.12 -33.36 -45.65
CA THR A 720 37.94 -32.62 -45.18
C THR A 720 38.36 -31.62 -44.11
N VAL A 721 38.10 -30.34 -44.37
CA VAL A 721 38.31 -29.24 -43.42
C VAL A 721 36.96 -28.82 -42.86
N THR A 722 36.84 -28.73 -41.54
CA THR A 722 35.60 -28.40 -40.83
C THR A 722 35.79 -27.12 -40.02
N ASN A 723 34.85 -26.19 -40.15
CA ASN A 723 34.79 -24.93 -39.43
C ASN A 723 33.85 -25.07 -38.23
N PRO A 724 34.36 -25.07 -36.97
CA PRO A 724 33.51 -25.16 -35.79
C PRO A 724 32.83 -23.82 -35.45
N ASN A 725 33.24 -22.71 -36.08
CA ASN A 725 32.65 -21.39 -35.86
C ASN A 725 31.27 -21.32 -36.54
N ASP A 726 30.25 -20.89 -35.80
CA ASP A 726 28.88 -20.76 -36.32
C ASP A 726 28.56 -19.37 -36.90
N TRP A 727 29.46 -18.39 -36.72
CA TRP A 727 29.20 -16.98 -36.98
C TRP A 727 29.81 -16.51 -38.31
N GLU A 728 31.02 -16.94 -38.67
CA GLU A 728 31.67 -16.61 -39.95
C GLU A 728 32.26 -17.81 -40.72
N ALA A 729 32.45 -17.64 -42.03
CA ALA A 729 33.05 -18.63 -42.92
C ALA A 729 34.54 -18.32 -43.14
N ILE A 730 35.41 -19.28 -42.85
CA ILE A 730 36.87 -19.11 -42.91
C ILE A 730 37.39 -19.53 -44.29
N THR A 731 38.25 -18.70 -44.90
CA THR A 731 38.92 -19.05 -46.16
C THR A 731 40.29 -19.65 -45.87
N THR A 732 40.57 -20.83 -46.42
CA THR A 732 41.77 -21.62 -46.15
C THR A 732 42.48 -22.10 -47.43
N THR A 733 43.78 -22.37 -47.33
CA THR A 733 44.56 -23.07 -48.35
C THR A 733 44.90 -24.48 -47.87
N VAL A 734 44.50 -25.49 -48.63
CA VAL A 734 44.69 -26.92 -48.32
C VAL A 734 45.75 -27.51 -49.24
N THR A 735 46.76 -28.10 -48.63
CA THR A 735 47.91 -28.76 -49.27
C THR A 735 47.96 -30.23 -48.86
N ASP A 736 48.72 -31.05 -49.60
CA ASP A 736 48.87 -32.48 -49.30
C ASP A 736 50.32 -32.95 -49.50
N THR A 737 50.82 -33.72 -48.53
CA THR A 737 52.18 -34.27 -48.54
C THR A 737 52.16 -35.77 -48.20
N ILE A 738 52.60 -36.59 -49.17
CA ILE A 738 52.76 -38.04 -49.01
C ILE A 738 54.25 -38.37 -48.85
N ASP A 739 54.52 -39.43 -48.10
CA ASP A 739 55.87 -39.96 -47.97
C ASP A 739 56.36 -40.68 -49.26
N HIS A 740 57.59 -41.23 -49.20
CA HIS A 740 58.24 -41.94 -50.32
C HIS A 740 58.32 -41.14 -51.64
N SER A 741 58.38 -39.81 -51.52
CA SER A 741 58.48 -38.86 -52.64
C SER A 741 57.36 -38.95 -53.69
N GLY A 742 56.17 -39.43 -53.29
CA GLY A 742 54.99 -39.36 -54.14
C GLY A 742 54.60 -37.90 -54.44
N THR A 743 54.20 -37.62 -55.68
CA THR A 743 53.75 -36.26 -56.08
C THR A 743 52.25 -36.17 -55.91
N CYS A 744 51.76 -35.29 -55.03
CA CYS A 744 50.34 -35.08 -54.74
C CYS A 744 49.77 -33.80 -55.37
N VAL A 745 48.48 -33.84 -55.72
CA VAL A 745 47.70 -32.69 -56.17
C VAL A 745 46.37 -32.66 -55.41
N VAL A 746 46.02 -31.52 -54.80
CA VAL A 746 44.71 -31.26 -54.19
C VAL A 746 43.87 -30.42 -55.15
N THR A 747 42.70 -30.92 -55.52
CA THR A 747 41.77 -30.22 -56.42
C THR A 747 40.95 -29.22 -55.61
N GLY A 748 41.02 -27.93 -55.97
CA GLY A 748 40.34 -26.86 -55.22
C GLY A 748 41.03 -26.47 -53.90
N GLY A 749 42.32 -26.81 -53.73
CA GLY A 749 43.07 -26.57 -52.49
C GLY A 749 43.24 -25.10 -52.09
N VAL A 750 43.49 -24.20 -53.05
CA VAL A 750 43.81 -22.79 -52.75
C VAL A 750 42.54 -21.95 -52.66
N GLY A 751 42.37 -21.22 -51.54
CA GLY A 751 41.24 -20.31 -51.33
C GLY A 751 39.89 -21.01 -51.11
N ALA A 752 39.90 -22.21 -50.53
CA ALA A 752 38.68 -22.93 -50.19
C ALA A 752 37.94 -22.23 -49.03
N THR A 753 36.69 -21.82 -49.25
CA THR A 753 35.83 -21.29 -48.19
C THR A 753 35.18 -22.43 -47.41
N VAL A 754 35.42 -22.50 -46.10
CA VAL A 754 34.78 -23.44 -45.19
C VAL A 754 33.57 -22.74 -44.54
N PRO A 755 32.33 -23.12 -44.90
CA PRO A 755 31.14 -22.45 -44.39
C PRO A 755 31.01 -22.61 -42.88
N LYS A 756 30.41 -21.62 -42.22
CA LYS A 756 30.15 -21.63 -40.77
C LYS A 756 29.34 -22.87 -40.36
N SER A 757 29.72 -23.48 -39.23
CA SER A 757 29.24 -24.80 -38.75
C SER A 757 29.29 -25.94 -39.79
N GLY A 758 30.15 -25.83 -40.81
CA GLY A 758 30.17 -26.71 -41.97
C GLY A 758 31.57 -27.23 -42.32
N SER A 759 31.64 -28.01 -43.39
CA SER A 759 32.90 -28.60 -43.86
C SER A 759 33.01 -28.56 -45.38
N VAL A 760 34.25 -28.54 -45.88
CA VAL A 760 34.59 -28.70 -47.29
C VAL A 760 35.47 -29.92 -47.47
N ALA A 761 35.12 -30.81 -48.41
CA ALA A 761 35.89 -32.00 -48.74
C ALA A 761 36.57 -31.83 -50.10
N LEU A 762 37.90 -31.87 -50.12
CA LEU A 762 38.73 -31.60 -51.30
C LEU A 762 39.43 -32.89 -51.74
N ALA A 763 39.20 -33.28 -53.00
CA ALA A 763 39.77 -34.50 -53.55
C ALA A 763 41.26 -34.34 -53.84
N TYR A 764 42.06 -35.37 -53.53
CA TYR A 764 43.48 -35.40 -53.82
C TYR A 764 43.89 -36.69 -54.56
N SER A 765 45.00 -36.61 -55.30
CA SER A 765 45.65 -37.77 -55.92
C SER A 765 47.17 -37.65 -55.84
N CYS A 766 47.84 -38.74 -55.52
CA CYS A 766 49.28 -38.90 -55.43
C CYS A 766 49.77 -40.08 -56.29
N SER A 767 50.92 -39.96 -56.95
CA SER A 767 51.46 -41.01 -57.85
C SER A 767 52.92 -41.34 -57.60
N PHE A 768 53.30 -42.60 -57.85
CA PHE A 768 54.63 -43.15 -57.63
C PHE A 768 55.22 -43.78 -58.90
N SER A 769 56.53 -43.65 -59.10
CA SER A 769 57.27 -44.25 -60.21
C SER A 769 57.63 -45.72 -60.02
N ALA A 770 57.63 -46.20 -58.76
CA ALA A 770 57.86 -47.59 -58.36
C ALA A 770 56.93 -47.95 -57.19
N ASN A 771 56.91 -49.22 -56.78
CA ASN A 771 56.10 -49.67 -55.63
C ASN A 771 56.64 -49.08 -54.31
N PRO A 772 55.89 -48.21 -53.60
CA PRO A 772 56.33 -47.66 -52.31
C PRO A 772 56.05 -48.59 -51.12
N LEU A 773 55.43 -49.76 -51.35
CA LEU A 773 54.89 -50.69 -50.35
C LEU A 773 53.80 -50.05 -49.47
N SER A 774 54.14 -49.17 -48.54
CA SER A 774 53.21 -48.56 -47.59
C SER A 774 53.68 -47.21 -47.07
N GLY A 775 52.76 -46.35 -46.64
CA GLY A 775 53.12 -45.07 -46.07
C GLY A 775 51.96 -44.28 -45.47
N THR A 776 52.21 -43.01 -45.17
CA THR A 776 51.27 -42.02 -44.64
C THR A 776 51.19 -40.79 -45.55
N ASN A 777 49.98 -40.25 -45.68
CA ASN A 777 49.69 -39.01 -46.40
C ASN A 777 49.08 -37.98 -45.45
N THR A 778 49.48 -36.70 -45.58
CA THR A 778 49.16 -35.62 -44.63
C THR A 778 48.56 -34.42 -45.34
N GLY A 779 47.26 -34.18 -45.11
CA GLY A 779 46.57 -32.99 -45.58
C GLY A 779 46.71 -31.87 -44.56
N THR A 780 47.04 -30.66 -45.00
CA THR A 780 47.24 -29.49 -44.14
C THR A 780 46.45 -28.30 -44.67
N ALA A 781 45.58 -27.73 -43.84
CA ALA A 781 44.84 -26.50 -44.10
C ALA A 781 45.48 -25.32 -43.35
N SER A 782 45.65 -24.18 -44.02
CA SER A 782 46.17 -22.94 -43.42
C SER A 782 45.25 -21.74 -43.70
N TRP A 783 45.16 -20.80 -42.76
CA TRP A 783 44.30 -19.61 -42.85
C TRP A 783 44.90 -18.47 -42.01
N ASP A 784 44.39 -17.25 -42.18
CA ASP A 784 44.86 -16.09 -41.43
C ASP A 784 44.16 -16.00 -40.06
N SER A 785 44.89 -16.36 -39.00
CA SER A 785 44.33 -16.42 -37.64
C SER A 785 44.05 -15.05 -37.02
N GLY A 786 44.69 -13.98 -37.52
CA GLY A 786 44.41 -12.61 -37.10
C GLY A 786 43.14 -12.05 -37.73
N THR A 787 42.83 -12.48 -38.96
CA THR A 787 41.63 -12.08 -39.71
C THR A 787 40.39 -12.82 -39.24
N PHE A 788 40.50 -14.12 -38.95
CA PHE A 788 39.39 -14.98 -38.52
C PHE A 788 39.35 -15.21 -37.00
N PHE A 789 40.14 -14.43 -36.26
CA PHE A 789 40.19 -14.44 -34.79
C PHE A 789 40.35 -15.84 -34.19
N THR A 790 41.16 -16.72 -34.80
CA THR A 790 41.39 -18.07 -34.29
C THR A 790 42.70 -18.14 -33.49
N PRO A 791 42.87 -19.07 -32.53
CA PRO A 791 44.13 -19.22 -31.81
C PRO A 791 45.36 -19.51 -32.69
N HIS A 792 45.20 -20.26 -33.79
CA HIS A 792 46.25 -20.64 -34.73
C HIS A 792 45.77 -20.54 -36.19
N GLY A 793 46.71 -20.48 -37.14
CA GLY A 793 46.41 -20.37 -38.58
C GLY A 793 46.63 -21.66 -39.38
N LEU A 794 46.67 -22.83 -38.73
CA LEU A 794 47.01 -24.10 -39.38
C LEU A 794 46.47 -25.33 -38.63
N ALA A 795 45.96 -26.31 -39.37
CA ALA A 795 45.60 -27.64 -38.87
C ALA A 795 45.92 -28.73 -39.92
N SER A 796 46.12 -29.97 -39.48
CA SER A 796 46.46 -31.10 -40.36
C SER A 796 45.80 -32.41 -39.94
N GLY A 797 45.68 -33.34 -40.89
CA GLY A 797 45.10 -34.67 -40.69
C GLY A 797 45.74 -35.71 -41.62
N THR A 798 45.91 -36.94 -41.12
CA THR A 798 46.69 -38.00 -41.78
C THR A 798 45.85 -39.21 -42.18
N ALA A 799 46.32 -39.96 -43.19
CA ALA A 799 45.75 -41.26 -43.60
C ALA A 799 46.84 -42.19 -44.14
N SER A 800 46.77 -43.50 -43.84
CA SER A 800 47.77 -44.50 -44.25
C SER A 800 47.36 -45.30 -45.50
N TYR A 801 48.35 -45.89 -46.18
CA TYR A 801 48.16 -46.69 -47.41
C TYR A 801 49.16 -47.88 -47.48
N LEU A 802 48.78 -48.94 -48.21
CA LEU A 802 49.57 -50.19 -48.40
C LEU A 802 49.19 -50.85 -49.73
N PHE A 803 50.15 -51.19 -50.60
CA PHE A 803 49.95 -51.84 -51.92
C PHE A 803 50.01 -53.39 -51.87
N GLY A 804 49.41 -54.06 -52.86
CA GLY A 804 49.20 -55.53 -52.88
C GLY A 804 49.08 -56.12 -54.29
N ASP A 805 48.17 -57.08 -54.51
CA ASP A 805 48.01 -57.79 -55.79
C ASP A 805 47.64 -56.88 -57.00
N PRO A 806 48.11 -57.21 -58.22
CA PRO A 806 47.79 -56.45 -59.43
C PRO A 806 46.33 -56.64 -59.88
N THR A 807 45.66 -55.53 -60.18
CA THR A 807 44.23 -55.49 -60.47
C THR A 807 43.84 -55.87 -61.92
N ASN A 808 44.80 -56.06 -62.85
CA ASN A 808 44.55 -56.39 -64.28
C ASN A 808 45.67 -57.30 -64.88
N ARG A 809 45.35 -58.16 -65.88
CA ARG A 809 46.25 -59.19 -66.49
C ARG A 809 46.03 -59.41 -68.01
N VAL A 810 47.07 -59.78 -68.78
CA VAL A 810 47.03 -59.97 -70.27
C VAL A 810 47.80 -61.24 -70.76
N ASN A 811 47.44 -61.79 -71.94
CA ASN A 811 48.13 -62.89 -72.68
C ASN A 811 48.29 -64.25 -71.96
N ARG A 812 47.19 -64.77 -71.40
CA ARG A 812 47.20 -65.98 -70.55
C ARG A 812 47.16 -67.34 -71.30
N THR A 813 46.79 -67.36 -72.59
CA THR A 813 46.57 -68.57 -73.42
C THR A 813 46.96 -68.31 -74.88
N ILE A 814 47.52 -69.31 -75.57
CA ILE A 814 48.00 -69.26 -76.97
C ILE A 814 47.59 -70.50 -77.81
N THR A 815 47.76 -70.45 -79.14
CA THR A 815 47.31 -71.44 -80.14
C THR A 815 48.44 -71.88 -81.10
N VAL A 816 48.50 -73.17 -81.49
CA VAL A 816 49.58 -73.80 -82.28
C VAL A 816 49.06 -74.54 -83.53
N THR A 817 49.79 -74.47 -84.65
CA THR A 817 49.44 -74.97 -86.00
C THR A 817 50.66 -75.55 -86.73
N ASP A 818 50.49 -76.31 -87.82
CA ASP A 818 51.57 -76.94 -88.61
C ASP A 818 51.13 -77.27 -90.07
N ALA A 819 52.08 -77.34 -91.02
CA ALA A 819 51.82 -77.33 -92.46
C ALA A 819 52.79 -78.19 -93.31
N ILE A 820 52.24 -79.16 -94.06
CA ILE A 820 52.96 -80.03 -95.02
C ILE A 820 52.42 -79.83 -96.43
N GLN A 821 53.33 -79.71 -97.42
CA GLN A 821 52.99 -79.65 -98.87
C GLN A 821 51.83 -78.69 -99.20
N GLY A 822 51.77 -77.54 -98.51
CA GLY A 822 50.74 -76.51 -98.70
C GLY A 822 49.43 -76.70 -97.90
N THR A 823 49.30 -77.73 -97.08
CA THR A 823 48.12 -77.96 -96.22
C THR A 823 48.43 -77.64 -94.76
N THR A 824 47.75 -76.64 -94.18
CA THR A 824 47.88 -76.24 -92.77
C THR A 824 46.82 -76.90 -91.88
N THR A 825 47.22 -77.36 -90.69
CA THR A 825 46.40 -78.03 -89.68
C THR A 825 46.62 -77.38 -88.31
N THR A 826 45.57 -77.23 -87.50
CA THR A 826 45.69 -76.78 -86.11
C THR A 826 46.05 -77.95 -85.19
N LEU A 827 47.00 -77.73 -84.28
CA LEU A 827 47.52 -78.76 -83.37
C LEU A 827 46.93 -78.66 -81.95
N GLY A 828 46.73 -77.44 -81.42
CA GLY A 828 46.13 -77.24 -80.09
C GLY A 828 46.39 -75.87 -79.47
N THR A 829 46.17 -75.74 -78.15
CA THR A 829 46.34 -74.50 -77.36
C THR A 829 47.13 -74.73 -76.08
N LEU A 830 47.82 -73.71 -75.57
CA LEU A 830 48.70 -73.77 -74.40
C LEU A 830 48.47 -72.58 -73.44
N THR A 831 48.44 -72.80 -72.12
CA THR A 831 47.92 -71.85 -71.11
C THR A 831 48.95 -71.58 -69.99
N ALA A 832 49.36 -70.33 -69.83
CA ALA A 832 50.63 -69.90 -69.20
C ALA A 832 50.61 -69.66 -67.67
N THR A 833 51.48 -70.30 -66.87
CA THR A 833 51.47 -70.20 -65.40
C THR A 833 52.10 -68.92 -64.84
N ASP A 834 51.69 -68.52 -63.62
CA ASP A 834 52.20 -67.35 -62.89
C ASP A 834 53.53 -67.59 -62.15
N LEU A 835 53.97 -68.84 -62.02
CA LEU A 835 55.19 -69.25 -61.32
C LEU A 835 55.79 -70.47 -62.04
N ALA A 836 57.09 -70.68 -61.90
CA ALA A 836 57.81 -71.81 -62.48
C ALA A 836 57.45 -73.14 -61.75
N PRO A 837 57.46 -74.29 -62.44
CA PRO A 837 57.80 -74.49 -63.85
C PRO A 837 56.74 -73.93 -64.81
N PHE A 838 57.21 -73.34 -65.91
CA PHE A 838 56.36 -72.82 -66.99
C PHE A 838 55.87 -73.93 -67.92
N THR A 839 54.77 -73.67 -68.63
CA THR A 839 54.05 -74.70 -69.40
C THR A 839 54.77 -75.07 -70.71
N ILE A 840 54.66 -76.36 -71.10
CA ILE A 840 55.27 -76.95 -72.31
C ILE A 840 54.38 -78.08 -72.86
N HIS A 841 54.26 -78.21 -74.19
CA HIS A 841 53.50 -79.31 -74.81
C HIS A 841 54.02 -79.70 -76.22
N PRO A 842 54.22 -81.01 -76.51
CA PRO A 842 54.55 -81.54 -77.84
C PRO A 842 53.33 -82.11 -78.59
N TYR A 843 53.35 -82.04 -79.93
CA TYR A 843 52.31 -82.50 -80.85
C TYR A 843 52.95 -83.36 -81.98
N SER A 844 52.52 -84.61 -82.21
CA SER A 844 53.22 -85.58 -83.10
C SER A 844 52.29 -86.36 -84.06
N TYR A 845 52.76 -86.71 -85.28
CA TYR A 845 52.01 -87.48 -86.31
C TYR A 845 52.89 -88.10 -87.44
N THR A 846 52.39 -89.02 -88.29
CA THR A 846 53.19 -89.81 -89.29
C THR A 846 52.61 -89.86 -90.72
N ARG A 847 53.45 -90.01 -91.77
CA ARG A 847 53.05 -90.28 -93.20
C ARG A 847 54.02 -91.21 -93.96
N HIS A 848 53.54 -91.87 -95.04
CA HIS A 848 54.27 -92.80 -95.93
C HIS A 848 54.46 -92.26 -97.37
N PHE A 849 55.49 -92.76 -98.08
CA PHE A 849 55.85 -92.40 -99.47
C PHE A 849 56.34 -93.62 -100.29
N ASN A 850 56.16 -93.64 -101.62
CA ASN A 850 56.51 -94.77 -102.50
C ASN A 850 57.83 -94.53 -103.30
N PRO A 851 58.65 -95.56 -103.60
CA PRO A 851 59.87 -95.42 -104.42
C PRO A 851 59.59 -95.21 -105.93
N PRO A 852 60.50 -94.57 -106.68
CA PRO A 852 60.40 -94.44 -108.14
C PRO A 852 60.84 -95.72 -108.88
N SER A 853 60.42 -95.87 -110.14
CA SER A 853 60.79 -97.00 -111.02
C SER A 853 62.29 -97.10 -111.30
N SER A 854 63.01 -95.97 -111.23
CA SER A 854 64.48 -95.87 -111.14
C SER A 854 64.86 -94.50 -110.57
N GLY A 855 65.84 -94.41 -109.66
CA GLY A 855 66.30 -93.13 -109.06
C GLY A 855 65.82 -92.86 -107.62
N CYS A 856 65.79 -91.59 -107.17
CA CYS A 856 65.55 -91.16 -105.77
C CYS A 856 64.93 -89.72 -105.65
N VAL A 857 64.15 -89.35 -104.59
CA VAL A 857 63.37 -88.06 -104.44
C VAL A 857 63.22 -87.53 -102.97
N THR A 858 62.79 -86.26 -102.70
CA THR A 858 62.80 -85.53 -101.36
C THR A 858 61.55 -84.64 -101.01
N ILE A 859 61.16 -84.42 -99.71
CA ILE A 859 59.88 -83.76 -99.19
C ILE A 859 60.05 -82.88 -97.88
N THR A 860 59.15 -81.90 -97.53
CA THR A 860 59.25 -80.87 -96.40
C THR A 860 57.99 -80.62 -95.46
N ASN A 861 58.15 -80.15 -94.19
CA ASN A 861 57.11 -79.73 -93.16
C ASN A 861 57.42 -78.43 -92.35
N THR A 862 56.43 -77.64 -91.84
CA THR A 862 56.57 -76.38 -91.01
C THR A 862 55.49 -76.10 -89.92
N GLY A 863 55.86 -75.77 -88.66
CA GLY A 863 54.97 -75.37 -87.53
C GLY A 863 54.85 -73.85 -87.22
N LYS A 864 53.78 -73.38 -86.51
CA LYS A 864 53.52 -71.96 -86.12
C LYS A 864 52.69 -71.75 -84.80
N ILE A 865 52.97 -70.69 -84.02
CA ILE A 865 52.10 -70.09 -82.95
C ILE A 865 51.32 -68.88 -83.48
N VAL A 866 50.05 -68.69 -83.07
CA VAL A 866 49.16 -67.64 -83.61
C VAL A 866 49.38 -66.26 -82.98
N GLU A 867 49.23 -66.14 -81.66
CA GLU A 867 49.17 -64.87 -80.93
C GLU A 867 50.52 -64.15 -80.88
N THR A 868 51.62 -64.91 -80.97
CA THR A 868 53.01 -64.40 -81.00
C THR A 868 53.70 -64.56 -82.36
N ASN A 869 53.07 -65.21 -83.34
CA ASN A 869 53.56 -65.43 -84.72
C ASN A 869 54.87 -66.26 -84.92
N ALA A 870 55.40 -67.01 -83.94
CA ALA A 870 56.63 -67.82 -84.06
C ALA A 870 56.50 -69.08 -84.98
N THR A 871 57.58 -69.61 -85.63
CA THR A 871 57.56 -70.74 -86.63
C THR A 871 58.82 -71.67 -86.68
N ALA A 872 58.78 -72.89 -87.29
CA ALA A 872 59.94 -73.87 -87.46
C ALA A 872 59.73 -75.03 -88.54
N THR A 873 60.76 -75.73 -89.12
CA THR A 873 60.66 -76.59 -90.39
C THR A 873 61.62 -77.86 -90.57
N ALA A 874 61.31 -78.95 -91.36
CA ALA A 874 62.13 -80.23 -91.60
C ALA A 874 61.90 -81.13 -92.93
N THR A 875 62.74 -82.18 -93.31
CA THR A 875 62.74 -82.99 -94.64
C THR A 875 63.21 -84.53 -94.72
N VAL A 876 63.11 -85.33 -95.86
CA VAL A 876 63.41 -86.84 -96.04
C VAL A 876 63.71 -87.43 -97.51
N ARG A 877 64.25 -88.70 -97.77
CA ARG A 877 64.63 -89.37 -99.13
C ARG A 877 64.69 -90.98 -99.27
N VAL A 878 64.72 -91.65 -100.49
CA VAL A 878 64.71 -93.18 -100.81
C VAL A 878 65.35 -93.69 -102.21
N CYS A 879 65.81 -94.97 -102.48
CA CYS A 879 66.49 -95.56 -103.76
C CYS A 879 66.34 -97.15 -104.13
N ASN A 880 67.05 -97.84 -105.13
CA ASN A 880 66.83 -99.27 -105.71
C ASN A 880 68.02 -100.10 -106.47
N THR A 881 67.92 -101.40 -106.99
CA THR A 881 69.00 -102.37 -107.58
C THR A 881 68.79 -103.25 -108.94
N GLY A 882 69.42 -104.48 -109.25
CA GLY A 882 69.38 -105.20 -110.61
C GLY A 882 70.13 -106.55 -111.10
N ALA A 883 70.11 -107.77 -110.48
CA ALA A 883 70.74 -109.06 -110.98
C ALA A 883 69.78 -110.24 -111.42
N LEU A 884 70.27 -111.42 -111.89
CA LEU A 884 69.42 -112.57 -112.36
C LEU A 884 69.41 -113.82 -111.44
N THR A 885 68.32 -114.61 -111.49
CA THR A 885 68.06 -115.74 -110.56
C THR A 885 68.80 -117.05 -110.91
N ILE A 886 68.88 -117.99 -109.96
CA ILE A 886 69.47 -119.32 -110.22
C ILE A 886 68.72 -120.12 -111.30
N GLY A 887 67.39 -119.97 -111.36
CA GLY A 887 66.56 -120.63 -112.36
C GLY A 887 66.80 -120.11 -113.79
N PHE A 888 67.30 -118.87 -113.93
CA PHE A 888 67.68 -118.34 -115.24
C PHE A 888 68.84 -119.15 -115.85
N TRP A 889 69.87 -119.47 -115.06
CA TRP A 889 71.07 -120.15 -115.52
C TRP A 889 70.86 -121.62 -115.90
N GLN A 890 69.83 -122.28 -115.34
CA GLN A 890 69.42 -123.63 -115.75
C GLN A 890 68.55 -123.64 -117.01
N ASN A 891 67.75 -122.59 -117.25
CA ASN A 891 66.79 -122.59 -118.35
C ASN A 891 67.48 -122.45 -119.73
N LYS A 892 66.70 -122.61 -120.81
CA LYS A 892 67.22 -122.56 -122.20
C LYS A 892 68.06 -121.31 -122.51
N ASN A 893 67.72 -120.15 -121.94
CA ASN A 893 68.41 -118.88 -122.21
C ASN A 893 69.76 -118.83 -121.48
N GLY A 894 69.80 -119.11 -120.17
CA GLY A 894 71.05 -119.17 -119.43
C GLY A 894 71.99 -120.27 -119.94
N GLN A 895 71.44 -121.43 -120.29
CA GLN A 895 72.20 -122.53 -120.91
C GLN A 895 72.73 -122.16 -122.30
N ALA A 896 72.00 -121.35 -123.09
CA ALA A 896 72.51 -120.85 -124.36
C ALA A 896 73.69 -119.89 -124.15
N ILE A 897 73.61 -118.98 -123.17
CA ILE A 897 74.71 -118.06 -122.80
C ILE A 897 75.95 -118.86 -122.34
N ILE A 898 75.79 -119.88 -121.49
CA ILE A 898 76.93 -120.69 -121.03
C ILE A 898 77.55 -121.48 -122.19
N LYS A 899 76.74 -122.11 -123.05
CA LYS A 899 77.24 -122.88 -124.22
C LYS A 899 77.87 -122.00 -125.29
N GLY A 900 77.38 -120.77 -125.46
CA GLY A 900 77.92 -119.76 -126.36
C GLY A 900 79.18 -119.05 -125.85
N GLY A 901 79.69 -119.40 -124.67
CA GLY A 901 80.96 -118.88 -124.16
C GLY A 901 82.14 -119.19 -125.09
N SER A 902 83.13 -118.30 -125.12
CA SER A 902 84.33 -118.47 -125.96
C SER A 902 85.27 -119.54 -125.39
N PRO A 903 85.75 -120.50 -126.20
CA PRO A 903 86.81 -121.42 -125.80
C PRO A 903 88.22 -120.92 -126.18
N ALA A 904 89.19 -121.13 -125.31
CA ALA A 904 90.62 -121.00 -125.58
C ALA A 904 91.24 -122.41 -125.67
N VAL A 905 91.83 -122.74 -126.82
CA VAL A 905 92.45 -124.06 -127.09
C VAL A 905 91.53 -125.25 -126.73
N GLY A 906 90.24 -125.11 -127.05
CA GLY A 906 89.20 -126.13 -126.77
C GLY A 906 88.59 -126.10 -125.36
N VAL A 907 89.16 -125.33 -124.43
CA VAL A 907 88.67 -125.19 -123.04
C VAL A 907 87.82 -123.93 -122.90
N CYS A 908 86.66 -123.98 -122.23
CA CYS A 908 85.83 -122.78 -122.07
C CYS A 908 86.50 -121.71 -121.20
N ASN A 909 86.41 -120.42 -121.56
CA ASN A 909 86.92 -119.35 -120.71
C ASN A 909 86.20 -119.29 -119.34
N SER A 910 84.92 -119.66 -119.28
CA SER A 910 84.19 -119.80 -118.02
C SER A 910 84.67 -121.01 -117.18
N THR A 911 85.27 -122.05 -117.78
CA THR A 911 85.99 -123.10 -117.04
C THR A 911 87.17 -122.49 -116.28
N THR A 912 87.99 -121.69 -116.97
CA THR A 912 89.15 -121.02 -116.36
C THR A 912 88.74 -120.03 -115.28
N TRP A 913 87.67 -119.27 -115.48
CA TRP A 913 87.11 -118.36 -114.46
C TRP A 913 86.59 -119.12 -113.23
N LEU A 914 85.66 -120.06 -113.42
CA LEU A 914 85.03 -120.77 -112.31
C LEU A 914 86.04 -121.53 -111.46
N ARG A 915 87.07 -122.15 -112.07
CA ARG A 915 88.10 -122.90 -111.35
C ARG A 915 89.07 -122.04 -110.52
N GLN A 916 88.99 -120.70 -110.59
CA GLN A 916 89.66 -119.83 -109.62
C GLN A 916 89.06 -119.98 -108.21
N PHE A 917 87.79 -120.35 -108.12
CA PHE A 917 87.10 -120.60 -106.86
C PHE A 917 87.22 -122.09 -106.50
N ALA A 918 87.76 -122.39 -105.32
CA ALA A 918 87.90 -123.76 -104.80
C ALA A 918 86.62 -124.63 -104.93
N PRO A 919 85.39 -124.13 -104.67
CA PRO A 919 84.17 -124.92 -104.83
C PRO A 919 84.00 -125.56 -106.20
N PHE A 920 84.52 -124.95 -107.27
CA PHE A 920 84.30 -125.39 -108.66
C PHE A 920 85.48 -126.10 -109.30
N GLN A 921 86.52 -126.44 -108.52
CA GLN A 921 87.71 -127.12 -109.05
C GLN A 921 87.50 -128.61 -109.39
N ASP A 922 86.33 -129.18 -109.02
CA ASP A 922 85.83 -130.47 -109.48
C ASP A 922 85.37 -130.46 -110.95
N LEU A 923 85.13 -129.27 -111.52
CA LEU A 923 85.03 -129.12 -112.97
C LEU A 923 86.38 -129.46 -113.60
N ALA A 924 86.40 -130.40 -114.55
CA ALA A 924 87.63 -130.81 -115.23
C ALA A 924 88.29 -129.61 -115.92
N ALA A 925 89.61 -129.47 -115.79
CA ALA A 925 90.34 -128.30 -116.27
C ALA A 925 90.27 -128.13 -117.80
N THR A 926 89.99 -129.20 -118.54
CA THR A 926 89.83 -129.22 -120.00
C THR A 926 88.37 -129.10 -120.47
N SER A 927 87.43 -128.71 -119.60
CA SER A 927 86.01 -128.67 -119.95
C SER A 927 85.68 -127.65 -121.04
N THR A 928 84.99 -128.13 -122.08
CA THR A 928 84.31 -127.33 -123.12
C THR A 928 83.11 -126.57 -122.54
N CYS A 929 82.62 -125.55 -123.23
CA CYS A 929 81.47 -124.75 -122.77
C CYS A 929 80.18 -125.58 -122.65
N ALA A 930 80.02 -126.62 -123.47
CA ALA A 930 78.96 -127.60 -123.32
C ALA A 930 79.06 -128.39 -122.00
N GLN A 931 80.29 -128.73 -121.58
CA GLN A 931 80.54 -129.38 -120.29
C GLN A 931 80.36 -128.43 -119.11
N VAL A 932 80.66 -127.13 -119.24
CA VAL A 932 80.32 -126.12 -118.20
C VAL A 932 78.80 -125.98 -118.04
N ALA A 933 78.06 -125.96 -119.14
CA ALA A 933 76.61 -125.89 -119.13
C ALA A 933 75.97 -127.15 -118.48
N ALA A 934 76.50 -128.33 -118.81
CA ALA A 934 76.15 -129.59 -118.16
C ALA A 934 76.53 -129.60 -116.67
N TYR A 935 77.69 -129.07 -116.29
CA TYR A 935 78.13 -128.94 -114.90
C TYR A 935 77.21 -128.03 -114.08
N TYR A 936 76.80 -126.87 -114.63
CA TYR A 936 75.77 -126.02 -114.01
C TYR A 936 74.47 -126.80 -113.80
N THR A 937 73.99 -127.49 -114.84
CA THR A 937 72.76 -128.28 -114.80
C THR A 937 72.84 -129.39 -113.75
N ASN A 938 73.96 -130.09 -113.65
CA ASN A 938 74.17 -131.15 -112.67
C ASN A 938 74.16 -130.61 -111.23
N ILE A 939 74.82 -129.46 -110.98
CA ILE A 939 74.79 -128.79 -109.67
C ILE A 939 73.39 -128.29 -109.31
N PHE A 940 72.70 -127.66 -110.26
CA PHE A 940 71.33 -127.19 -110.06
C PHE A 940 70.37 -128.34 -109.75
N ASN A 941 70.45 -129.44 -110.48
CA ASN A 941 69.56 -130.60 -110.29
C ASN A 941 69.72 -131.29 -108.93
N VAL A 942 70.87 -131.14 -108.26
CA VAL A 942 71.10 -131.65 -106.89
C VAL A 942 71.03 -130.54 -105.82
N ALA A 943 70.76 -129.30 -106.21
CA ALA A 943 70.72 -128.15 -105.32
C ALA A 943 69.59 -128.30 -104.28
N ASN A 944 69.97 -128.58 -103.04
CA ASN A 944 69.03 -128.75 -101.94
C ASN A 944 69.61 -128.20 -100.63
N ALA A 945 68.70 -127.74 -99.76
CA ALA A 945 68.98 -127.28 -98.41
C ALA A 945 68.65 -128.35 -97.34
N GLY A 946 68.26 -129.56 -97.76
CA GLY A 946 67.69 -130.59 -96.90
C GLY A 946 68.71 -131.41 -96.10
N GLY A 947 69.95 -131.52 -96.60
CA GLY A 947 71.02 -132.31 -95.96
C GLY A 947 71.53 -131.75 -94.63
N THR A 948 72.49 -132.45 -94.02
CA THR A 948 73.19 -132.00 -92.80
C THR A 948 74.09 -130.78 -93.02
N SER A 949 74.42 -130.47 -94.27
CA SER A 949 75.05 -129.21 -94.71
C SER A 949 74.21 -128.55 -95.81
N MET A 950 74.47 -127.26 -96.07
CA MET A 950 73.88 -126.47 -97.15
C MET A 950 74.68 -126.57 -98.47
N ASN A 951 75.78 -127.33 -98.50
CA ASN A 951 76.76 -127.34 -99.60
C ASN A 951 76.11 -127.43 -101.01
N PRO A 952 75.09 -128.28 -101.27
CA PRO A 952 74.51 -128.38 -102.61
C PRO A 952 73.78 -127.10 -103.05
N MET A 953 72.92 -126.53 -102.21
CA MET A 953 72.20 -125.28 -102.52
C MET A 953 73.15 -124.08 -102.57
N LEU A 954 74.09 -123.99 -101.61
CA LEU A 954 75.04 -122.89 -101.54
C LEU A 954 76.01 -122.89 -102.73
N LYS A 955 76.47 -124.07 -103.17
CA LYS A 955 77.25 -124.23 -104.41
C LYS A 955 76.47 -123.75 -105.64
N ALA A 956 75.15 -124.04 -105.71
CA ALA A 956 74.31 -123.59 -106.83
C ALA A 956 74.05 -122.07 -106.83
N GLN A 957 73.75 -121.48 -105.67
CA GLN A 957 73.54 -120.03 -105.50
C GLN A 957 74.80 -119.23 -105.80
N MET A 958 75.94 -119.62 -105.22
CA MET A 958 77.23 -119.00 -105.52
C MET A 958 77.62 -119.20 -106.99
N LEU A 959 77.35 -120.36 -107.60
CA LEU A 959 77.63 -120.59 -109.03
C LEU A 959 76.78 -119.66 -109.91
N ALA A 960 75.50 -119.45 -109.60
CA ALA A 960 74.67 -118.48 -110.29
C ALA A 960 75.20 -117.05 -110.14
N THR A 961 75.62 -116.64 -108.93
CA THR A 961 76.22 -115.31 -108.72
C THR A 961 77.57 -115.18 -109.45
N ALA A 962 78.38 -116.24 -109.51
CA ALA A 962 79.62 -116.27 -110.27
C ALA A 962 79.39 -116.11 -111.79
N LEU A 963 78.30 -116.70 -112.31
CA LEU A 963 77.86 -116.51 -113.69
C LEU A 963 77.26 -115.11 -113.92
N ASN A 964 76.49 -114.57 -112.96
CA ASN A 964 76.01 -113.18 -112.99
C ASN A 964 77.18 -112.19 -113.06
N ILE A 965 78.24 -112.38 -112.27
CA ILE A 965 79.46 -111.56 -112.35
C ILE A 965 80.13 -111.74 -113.72
N TYR A 966 80.38 -112.98 -114.13
CA TYR A 966 81.07 -113.28 -115.39
C TYR A 966 80.35 -112.68 -116.60
N PHE A 967 79.06 -112.95 -116.73
CA PHE A 967 78.24 -112.53 -117.86
C PHE A 967 77.57 -111.16 -117.70
N SER A 968 77.77 -110.42 -116.59
CA SER A 968 77.49 -108.97 -116.54
C SER A 968 78.71 -108.10 -116.86
N ASN A 969 79.91 -108.63 -116.69
CA ASN A 969 81.13 -107.87 -116.93
C ASN A 969 81.52 -107.91 -118.42
N PRO A 970 81.60 -106.76 -119.13
CA PRO A 970 82.05 -106.71 -120.52
C PRO A 970 83.45 -107.31 -120.74
N ALA A 971 84.35 -107.20 -119.75
CA ALA A 971 85.72 -107.68 -119.83
C ALA A 971 85.90 -109.17 -119.49
N LEU A 972 84.84 -109.87 -119.07
CA LEU A 972 84.86 -111.31 -118.77
C LEU A 972 84.01 -112.10 -119.77
N GLY A 973 82.71 -112.20 -119.53
CA GLY A 973 81.75 -112.91 -120.36
C GLY A 973 81.00 -112.03 -121.36
N GLY A 974 81.32 -110.74 -121.46
CA GLY A 974 80.79 -109.84 -122.50
C GLY A 974 79.39 -109.26 -122.24
N ASN A 975 79.03 -109.00 -120.98
CA ASN A 975 77.72 -108.46 -120.54
C ASN A 975 76.47 -109.06 -121.23
N GLN A 976 76.45 -110.38 -121.40
CA GLN A 976 75.35 -111.13 -122.05
C GLN A 976 74.02 -111.08 -121.28
N ILE A 977 73.98 -110.51 -120.07
CA ILE A 977 72.74 -110.35 -119.28
C ILE A 977 72.24 -108.90 -119.19
N GLY A 978 72.88 -107.94 -119.87
CA GLY A 978 72.37 -106.57 -120.02
C GLY A 978 72.36 -105.73 -118.74
N ALA A 979 73.24 -106.01 -117.78
CA ALA A 979 73.33 -105.23 -116.55
C ALA A 979 73.85 -103.80 -116.84
N THR A 980 73.30 -102.79 -116.16
CA THR A 980 73.70 -101.38 -116.29
C THR A 980 75.11 -101.09 -115.78
N ALA A 981 75.61 -101.91 -114.88
CA ALA A 981 77.00 -101.94 -114.44
C ALA A 981 77.40 -103.40 -114.11
N PRO A 982 78.71 -103.75 -114.13
CA PRO A 982 79.16 -105.09 -113.72
C PRO A 982 78.72 -105.39 -112.28
N ILE A 983 77.89 -106.44 -112.11
CA ILE A 983 77.23 -106.75 -110.83
C ILE A 983 78.25 -106.95 -109.70
N GLY A 984 79.44 -107.44 -110.05
CA GLY A 984 80.56 -107.61 -109.12
C GLY A 984 80.98 -106.35 -108.34
N GLY A 985 80.65 -105.15 -108.81
CA GLY A 985 80.96 -103.88 -108.13
C GLY A 985 79.83 -103.31 -107.27
N VAL A 986 78.63 -103.92 -107.28
CA VAL A 986 77.50 -103.46 -106.45
C VAL A 986 77.83 -103.71 -104.97
N VAL A 987 77.74 -102.67 -104.13
CA VAL A 987 77.89 -102.78 -102.68
C VAL A 987 76.58 -103.22 -102.07
N ILE A 988 76.62 -104.30 -101.30
CA ILE A 988 75.48 -104.88 -100.60
C ILE A 988 75.63 -104.57 -99.12
N ASP A 989 74.57 -104.05 -98.48
CA ASP A 989 74.51 -104.01 -97.03
C ASP A 989 74.23 -105.41 -96.48
N LEU A 990 75.18 -105.95 -95.73
CA LEU A 990 75.14 -107.29 -95.15
C LEU A 990 74.45 -107.32 -93.78
N SER A 991 74.22 -106.15 -93.16
CA SER A 991 73.49 -106.05 -91.88
C SER A 991 71.97 -106.08 -92.05
N LYS A 992 71.47 -105.93 -93.29
CA LYS A 992 70.05 -105.91 -93.64
C LYS A 992 69.83 -106.40 -95.08
N ILE A 993 69.96 -107.70 -95.31
CA ILE A 993 69.48 -108.30 -96.57
C ILE A 993 67.94 -108.47 -96.53
N TYR A 994 67.36 -109.15 -97.53
CA TYR A 994 65.91 -109.31 -97.64
C TYR A 994 65.30 -109.94 -96.39
N GLY A 995 64.26 -109.29 -95.83
CA GLY A 995 63.67 -109.67 -94.54
C GLY A 995 64.31 -109.02 -93.31
N GLY A 996 65.40 -108.26 -93.47
CA GLY A 996 66.13 -107.63 -92.37
C GLY A 996 67.12 -108.56 -91.67
N GLU A 997 67.50 -109.66 -92.31
CA GLU A 997 68.51 -110.60 -91.79
C GLU A 997 69.92 -110.02 -91.91
N ASP A 998 70.73 -110.23 -90.87
CA ASP A 998 72.16 -109.89 -90.84
C ASP A 998 72.99 -111.13 -91.21
N VAL A 999 73.61 -111.07 -92.40
CA VAL A 999 74.47 -112.12 -92.95
C VAL A 999 75.96 -111.84 -92.80
N SER A 1000 76.34 -110.73 -92.15
CA SER A 1000 77.74 -110.29 -91.99
C SER A 1000 78.63 -111.39 -91.40
N ALA A 1001 78.10 -112.20 -90.48
CA ALA A 1001 78.80 -113.32 -89.85
C ALA A 1001 79.34 -114.38 -90.84
N ALA A 1002 78.70 -114.58 -92.00
CA ALA A 1002 79.19 -115.50 -93.04
C ALA A 1002 80.31 -114.89 -93.92
N PHE A 1003 80.54 -113.58 -93.78
CA PHE A 1003 81.53 -112.80 -94.56
C PHE A 1003 82.53 -112.08 -93.64
N GLY A 1004 82.83 -112.66 -92.47
CA GLY A 1004 83.85 -112.17 -91.55
C GLY A 1004 83.44 -110.95 -90.70
N GLY A 1005 82.14 -110.67 -90.57
CA GLY A 1005 81.61 -109.54 -89.81
C GLY A 1005 81.58 -108.21 -90.57
N ALA A 1006 81.83 -108.22 -91.89
CA ALA A 1006 81.70 -107.02 -92.71
C ALA A 1006 80.23 -106.57 -92.80
N THR A 1007 79.94 -105.29 -92.50
CA THR A 1007 78.58 -104.72 -92.62
C THR A 1007 78.19 -104.42 -94.06
N SER A 1008 79.15 -104.30 -94.98
CA SER A 1008 78.89 -104.25 -96.41
C SER A 1008 80.08 -104.80 -97.20
N LEU A 1009 79.81 -105.41 -98.35
CA LEU A 1009 80.82 -105.89 -99.30
C LEU A 1009 80.32 -105.71 -100.73
N THR A 1010 81.24 -105.62 -101.69
CA THR A 1010 80.89 -105.80 -103.10
C THR A 1010 80.58 -107.27 -103.40
N VAL A 1011 79.69 -107.54 -104.38
CA VAL A 1011 79.33 -108.91 -104.76
C VAL A 1011 80.56 -109.76 -105.14
N THR A 1012 81.62 -109.16 -105.73
CA THR A 1012 82.88 -109.88 -106.00
C THR A 1012 83.64 -110.25 -104.72
N GLN A 1013 83.69 -109.36 -103.72
CA GLN A 1013 84.33 -109.66 -102.44
C GLN A 1013 83.59 -110.78 -101.70
N MET A 1014 82.25 -110.78 -101.73
CA MET A 1014 81.43 -111.86 -101.18
C MET A 1014 81.74 -113.20 -101.85
N LEU A 1015 81.82 -113.21 -103.19
CA LEU A 1015 82.13 -114.42 -103.97
C LEU A 1015 83.52 -114.98 -103.60
N SER A 1016 84.55 -114.14 -103.57
CA SER A 1016 85.91 -114.53 -103.19
C SER A 1016 86.02 -114.98 -101.73
N TYR A 1017 85.29 -114.34 -100.81
CA TYR A 1017 85.26 -114.74 -99.41
C TYR A 1017 84.65 -116.13 -99.26
N ALA A 1018 83.45 -116.37 -99.79
CA ALA A 1018 82.79 -117.66 -99.74
C ALA A 1018 83.63 -118.78 -100.38
N ALA A 1019 84.31 -118.48 -101.49
CA ALA A 1019 85.23 -119.42 -102.14
C ALA A 1019 86.41 -119.85 -101.24
N SER A 1020 86.96 -118.91 -100.46
CA SER A 1020 88.09 -119.19 -99.54
C SER A 1020 87.73 -120.13 -98.39
N GLN A 1021 86.43 -120.23 -98.07
CA GLN A 1021 85.91 -121.06 -96.98
C GLN A 1021 85.58 -122.49 -97.43
N SER A 1022 85.95 -122.87 -98.66
CA SER A 1022 85.66 -124.15 -99.32
C SER A 1022 86.91 -124.98 -99.57
N ASN A 1023 86.77 -126.31 -99.52
CA ASN A 1023 87.75 -127.20 -100.14
C ASN A 1023 87.59 -127.27 -101.67
N ALA A 1024 88.55 -127.90 -102.36
CA ALA A 1024 88.45 -128.17 -103.78
C ALA A 1024 87.22 -129.07 -104.08
N GLY A 1025 86.35 -128.60 -104.98
CA GLY A 1025 85.10 -129.29 -105.34
C GLY A 1025 83.91 -129.02 -104.41
N GLY A 1026 84.09 -128.27 -103.32
CA GLY A 1026 82.99 -127.78 -102.50
C GLY A 1026 82.23 -128.86 -101.71
N SER A 1027 82.86 -129.99 -101.41
CA SER A 1027 82.28 -131.01 -100.53
C SER A 1027 82.26 -130.58 -99.06
N THR A 1028 83.09 -129.58 -98.69
CA THR A 1028 83.15 -128.96 -97.37
C THR A 1028 83.28 -127.45 -97.51
N TRP A 1029 82.33 -126.70 -96.93
CA TRP A 1029 82.36 -125.23 -96.80
C TRP A 1029 82.21 -124.83 -95.35
N TYR A 1030 82.87 -123.79 -94.84
CA TYR A 1030 82.70 -123.28 -93.47
C TYR A 1030 82.71 -124.39 -92.40
N GLY A 1031 83.61 -125.39 -92.53
CA GLY A 1031 83.66 -126.55 -91.63
C GLY A 1031 82.40 -127.45 -91.60
N ASN A 1032 81.52 -127.35 -92.60
CA ASN A 1032 80.18 -127.93 -92.66
C ASN A 1032 79.15 -127.38 -91.65
N VAL A 1033 79.36 -126.17 -91.12
CA VAL A 1033 78.42 -125.50 -90.22
C VAL A 1033 77.20 -124.96 -90.98
N LYS A 1034 76.09 -125.71 -90.98
CA LYS A 1034 74.88 -125.42 -91.78
C LYS A 1034 74.30 -124.01 -91.57
N ALA A 1035 74.38 -123.43 -90.37
CA ALA A 1035 73.86 -122.09 -90.08
C ALA A 1035 74.63 -120.99 -90.82
N THR A 1036 75.96 -120.97 -90.71
CA THR A 1036 76.83 -120.02 -91.43
C THR A 1036 76.70 -120.17 -92.94
N GLN A 1037 76.54 -121.40 -93.41
CA GLN A 1037 76.26 -121.69 -94.82
C GLN A 1037 74.87 -121.20 -95.28
N GLY A 1038 73.88 -121.17 -94.38
CA GLY A 1038 72.56 -120.56 -94.62
C GLY A 1038 72.71 -119.07 -94.91
N LEU A 1039 73.31 -118.31 -93.98
CA LEU A 1039 73.57 -116.88 -94.16
C LEU A 1039 74.32 -116.57 -95.49
N ALA A 1040 75.35 -117.36 -95.83
CA ALA A 1040 76.02 -117.23 -97.12
C ALA A 1040 75.08 -117.49 -98.32
N LYS A 1041 74.20 -118.48 -98.21
CA LYS A 1041 73.19 -118.85 -99.22
C LYS A 1041 72.15 -117.75 -99.39
N ASP A 1042 71.65 -117.18 -98.30
CA ASP A 1042 70.59 -116.15 -98.29
C ASP A 1042 71.10 -114.79 -98.78
N ALA A 1043 72.39 -114.49 -98.55
CA ALA A 1043 73.07 -113.35 -99.15
C ALA A 1043 73.14 -113.45 -100.69
N PHE A 1044 73.60 -114.59 -101.23
CA PHE A 1044 73.64 -114.81 -102.69
C PHE A 1044 72.22 -114.88 -103.29
N ASP A 1045 71.23 -115.42 -102.58
CA ASP A 1045 69.83 -115.46 -103.01
C ASP A 1045 69.21 -114.05 -103.07
N SER A 1046 69.44 -113.20 -102.07
CA SER A 1046 68.97 -111.81 -102.07
C SER A 1046 69.56 -110.98 -103.22
N ILE A 1047 70.81 -111.25 -103.58
CA ILE A 1047 71.44 -110.65 -104.77
C ILE A 1047 70.77 -111.18 -106.04
N ASN A 1048 70.68 -112.51 -106.18
CA ASN A 1048 70.13 -113.15 -107.37
C ASN A 1048 68.62 -112.84 -107.58
N ASN A 1049 67.88 -112.41 -106.55
CA ASN A 1049 66.49 -111.94 -106.61
C ASN A 1049 66.30 -110.40 -106.56
N GLN A 1050 67.38 -109.61 -106.59
CA GLN A 1050 67.35 -108.13 -106.57
C GLN A 1050 66.75 -107.47 -105.30
N THR A 1051 66.64 -108.22 -104.20
CA THR A 1051 66.00 -107.76 -102.97
C THR A 1051 66.98 -107.21 -101.91
N ALA A 1052 68.28 -107.29 -102.19
CA ALA A 1052 69.31 -106.66 -101.38
C ALA A 1052 69.26 -105.11 -101.49
N VAL A 1053 69.49 -104.41 -100.37
CA VAL A 1053 69.54 -102.95 -100.33
C VAL A 1053 70.97 -102.42 -100.39
N SER A 1054 71.13 -101.24 -101.02
CA SER A 1054 72.31 -100.39 -100.80
C SER A 1054 72.28 -99.81 -99.39
N PRO A 1055 73.44 -99.56 -98.76
CA PRO A 1055 73.57 -98.68 -97.61
C PRO A 1055 72.89 -97.33 -97.83
#